data_AF-A0A1W7RFZ2-F1
#
_entry.id   AF-A0A1W7RFZ2-F1
#
_cell.length_a   1.000
_cell.length_b   1.000
_cell.length_c   1.000
_cell.angle_alpha   90.00
_cell.angle_beta   90.00
_cell.angle_gamma   90.00
#
_symmetry.space_group_name_H-M   'P 1'
#
loop_
_entity.id
_entity.type
_entity.pdbx_description
1 polymer ?
#
loop_
_entity_poly.entity_id
_entity_poly.type
_entity_poly.pdbx_seq_one_letter_code
_entity_poly.pdbx_strand_id
1 'polypeptide(L)'
;MWLHQLEGDVRLRHTCEQSDGLPRYGWLLHDGTHFGVQEIRDFGFSLQTEFVKRPGGQHGGDWSWRVTIRPEKTGPKPHFISLLFYMATDGQGTLQPLIEEKSRLALLRGQTEELGNFTVTFKQPTTEAGTPLYARYNYLQAKAEGLHRLTDVVKSSLTPRFSYAPPGLPKRLYFGVDTYHGRAGDRELRSQLLVHQVTVAVPCRVEVAFESGSVPDRPDRLLAETLTRELDKHVATFERRFEESFGLSSKGFSGQEQHFARALLSNMLGGMGYFYGHSWVQSPHTEAPQPYPEGSLFTAVPSRSFFPRGFLWDEGFHQLLLARWDPALSREVLAHWFDLMNAEGWIPREQILGDEALAKVPPEFVVQHSQAGNPPTLFLVLQQLLRQGAVEQDYLRRLYPRLQSWYSWYNHTQAGPLSYTFRWRGRDQDTQLFLNPKTLTSGLDDYPRASHPSEDERHLDLRCWMAVASAVMAEVATRVGEPESDYAHMAKWLTDNELLERHHWSEALSTFADYGNHTQAVALERERLRPPPPGQPSPIPRLVRVVRKLPRLQFVGGALGYVSLFPLLLQILSPDSQHLGSLLADMKNEQKLWTPFGLRSLSRSSPFYLKHNTEHDPPYWRGAIWINMNYLAVRALHHYSQAEGPYREEAARLYHELRTNVIGNVLQQYLDSGYVWEQYNDRTGRGQGCYPFTGWSALVVLMMAEEY
;
A
#
# COMPACT_ATOMS: atom_id res chain seq x y z
N MET A 1 17.65 -13.61 3.72
CA MET A 1 17.62 -13.39 5.18
C MET A 1 19.02 -13.00 5.65
N TRP A 2 19.15 -12.37 6.82
CA TRP A 2 20.44 -12.17 7.47
C TRP A 2 20.34 -12.30 8.98
N LEU A 3 21.47 -12.58 9.62
CA LEU A 3 21.55 -12.82 11.06
C LEU A 3 22.77 -12.11 11.66
N HIS A 4 22.51 -11.31 12.69
CA HIS A 4 23.54 -10.82 13.60
C HIS A 4 24.09 -11.99 14.43
N GLN A 5 25.39 -12.19 14.42
CA GLN A 5 26.06 -13.24 15.18
C GLN A 5 26.58 -12.67 16.51
N LEU A 6 25.64 -12.21 17.34
CA LEU A 6 25.91 -11.72 18.70
C LEU A 6 25.77 -12.87 19.71
N GLU A 7 26.57 -12.85 20.78
CA GLU A 7 26.51 -13.87 21.82
C GLU A 7 25.12 -13.87 22.50
N GLY A 8 24.38 -14.97 22.37
CA GLY A 8 23.12 -15.20 23.08
C GLY A 8 21.84 -14.62 22.45
N ASP A 9 21.91 -13.87 21.36
CA ASP A 9 20.74 -13.29 20.68
C ASP A 9 20.73 -13.62 19.17
N VAL A 10 19.67 -14.31 18.72
CA VAL A 10 19.46 -14.70 17.32
C VAL A 10 18.43 -13.76 16.68
N ARG A 11 18.90 -12.67 16.09
CA ARG A 11 18.04 -11.75 15.32
C ARG A 11 18.05 -12.08 13.83
N LEU A 12 17.24 -13.07 13.45
CA LEU A 12 17.04 -13.41 12.04
C LEU A 12 16.05 -12.44 11.39
N ARG A 13 16.48 -11.76 10.33
CA ARG A 13 15.65 -10.87 9.51
C ARG A 13 15.22 -11.56 8.22
N HIS A 14 13.92 -11.53 7.91
CA HIS A 14 13.37 -12.13 6.69
C HIS A 14 12.21 -11.31 6.12
N THR A 15 11.05 -11.37 6.77
CA THR A 15 9.86 -10.60 6.42
C THR A 15 9.98 -9.17 6.95
N CYS A 16 9.29 -8.22 6.32
CA CYS A 16 9.28 -6.83 6.78
C CYS A 16 8.36 -6.69 8.00
N GLU A 17 8.89 -6.75 9.22
CA GLU A 17 8.09 -6.49 10.43
C GLU A 17 8.43 -5.10 10.99
N GLN A 18 7.42 -4.29 11.31
CA GLN A 18 7.67 -3.02 12.03
C GLN A 18 8.34 -3.25 13.40
N SER A 19 8.05 -4.40 14.02
CA SER A 19 8.66 -4.81 15.29
C SER A 19 10.15 -5.12 15.21
N ASP A 20 10.72 -5.29 14.00
CA ASP A 20 12.18 -5.43 13.83
C ASP A 20 12.92 -4.13 14.16
N GLY A 21 12.22 -2.99 14.13
CA GLY A 21 12.75 -1.69 14.55
C GLY A 21 13.90 -1.17 13.69
N LEU A 22 13.96 -1.56 12.41
CA LEU A 22 15.04 -1.13 11.52
C LEU A 22 15.09 0.40 11.39
N PRO A 23 16.26 1.05 11.59
CA PRO A 23 16.39 2.50 11.44
C PRO A 23 15.93 3.03 10.09
N ARG A 24 16.21 2.30 9.00
CA ARG A 24 15.79 2.65 7.64
C ARG A 24 15.82 1.42 6.75
N TYR A 25 14.84 1.28 5.86
CA TYR A 25 14.97 0.42 4.69
C TYR A 25 14.08 0.91 3.56
N GLY A 26 14.50 0.68 2.33
CA GLY A 26 13.69 1.01 1.15
C GLY A 26 14.48 0.98 -0.14
N TRP A 27 13.73 0.89 -1.24
CA TRP A 27 14.27 1.05 -2.58
C TRP A 27 14.70 2.50 -2.80
N LEU A 28 15.94 2.71 -3.24
CA LEU A 28 16.44 4.01 -3.67
C LEU A 28 16.21 4.23 -5.17
N LEU A 29 16.36 3.14 -5.93
CA LEU A 29 16.13 3.08 -7.38
C LEU A 29 15.44 1.76 -7.70
N HIS A 30 14.37 1.77 -8.48
CA HIS A 30 13.68 0.58 -8.97
C HIS A 30 12.84 0.98 -10.18
N ASP A 31 13.01 0.33 -11.33
CA ASP A 31 12.27 0.67 -12.56
C ASP A 31 11.00 -0.16 -12.78
N GLY A 32 10.76 -1.14 -11.90
CA GLY A 32 9.62 -2.06 -11.97
C GLY A 32 9.86 -3.27 -12.87
N THR A 33 10.96 -3.30 -13.62
CA THR A 33 11.09 -4.21 -14.77
C THR A 33 12.46 -4.84 -14.93
N HIS A 34 13.58 -4.13 -14.72
CA HIS A 34 14.91 -4.63 -15.04
C HIS A 34 15.89 -4.58 -13.88
N PHE A 35 15.81 -3.59 -12.98
CA PHE A 35 16.80 -3.45 -11.92
C PHE A 35 16.25 -2.79 -10.66
N GLY A 36 17.01 -2.91 -9.58
CA GLY A 36 16.75 -2.16 -8.37
C GLY A 36 17.96 -2.08 -7.44
N VAL A 37 17.99 -1.02 -6.64
CA VAL A 37 18.96 -0.74 -5.59
C VAL A 37 18.20 -0.40 -4.32
N GLN A 38 18.34 -1.21 -3.28
CA GLN A 38 17.72 -1.01 -1.98
C GLN A 38 18.78 -0.88 -0.90
N GLU A 39 18.58 0.07 0.02
CA GLU A 39 19.38 0.22 1.23
C GLU A 39 18.56 -0.30 2.43
N ILE A 40 19.22 -1.04 3.32
CA ILE A 40 18.69 -1.51 4.59
C ILE A 40 19.73 -1.18 5.67
N ARG A 41 19.34 -0.42 6.68
CA ARG A 41 20.19 -0.13 7.84
C ARG A 41 19.71 -0.99 9.01
N ASP A 42 20.62 -1.78 9.57
CA ASP A 42 20.33 -2.65 10.70
C ASP A 42 21.48 -2.57 11.72
N PHE A 43 21.25 -1.78 12.77
CA PHE A 43 22.09 -1.57 13.96
C PHE A 43 23.58 -1.98 13.83
N GLY A 44 24.41 -1.08 13.29
CA GLY A 44 25.87 -1.26 13.21
C GLY A 44 26.40 -1.58 11.80
N PHE A 45 25.51 -1.86 10.84
CA PHE A 45 25.86 -1.96 9.43
C PHE A 45 24.71 -1.55 8.51
N SER A 46 25.05 -1.29 7.25
CA SER A 46 24.12 -1.10 6.14
C SER A 46 24.28 -2.25 5.14
N LEU A 47 23.17 -2.79 4.67
CA LEU A 47 23.10 -3.69 3.52
C LEU A 47 22.60 -2.91 2.31
N GLN A 48 23.29 -3.07 1.19
CA GLN A 48 22.83 -2.65 -0.12
C GLN A 48 22.50 -3.92 -0.91
N THR A 49 21.22 -4.09 -1.26
CA THR A 49 20.74 -5.22 -2.08
C THR A 49 20.41 -4.69 -3.47
N GLU A 50 21.06 -5.25 -4.47
CA GLU A 50 20.99 -4.80 -5.86
C GLU A 50 20.61 -5.97 -6.74
N PHE A 51 19.79 -5.75 -7.76
CA PHE A 51 19.52 -6.76 -8.76
C PHE A 51 19.51 -6.18 -10.17
N VAL A 52 19.83 -7.03 -11.14
CA VAL A 52 19.63 -6.79 -12.58
C VAL A 52 19.00 -8.03 -13.19
N LYS A 53 18.05 -7.83 -14.11
CA LYS A 53 17.45 -8.86 -14.96
C LYS A 53 17.86 -8.65 -16.41
N ARG A 54 18.11 -9.74 -17.12
CA ARG A 54 18.43 -9.77 -18.54
C ARG A 54 17.40 -10.66 -19.26
N PRO A 55 16.45 -10.07 -20.01
CA PRO A 55 15.48 -10.83 -20.78
C PRO A 55 16.17 -11.76 -21.80
N GLY A 56 15.59 -12.92 -22.06
CA GLY A 56 16.09 -13.87 -23.04
C GLY A 56 15.44 -15.24 -22.92
N GLY A 57 15.67 -16.09 -23.92
CA GLY A 57 15.11 -17.45 -23.95
C GLY A 57 13.58 -17.46 -24.03
N GLN A 58 12.96 -18.52 -23.51
CA GLN A 58 11.51 -18.74 -23.56
C GLN A 58 10.84 -18.63 -22.19
N HIS A 59 11.63 -18.47 -21.11
CA HIS A 59 11.14 -18.52 -19.72
C HIS A 59 11.61 -17.32 -18.87
N GLY A 60 11.59 -16.11 -19.44
CA GLY A 60 11.81 -14.86 -18.70
C GLY A 60 13.27 -14.39 -18.52
N GLY A 61 14.25 -15.22 -18.90
CA GLY A 61 15.67 -14.84 -18.96
C GLY A 61 16.46 -15.08 -17.66
N ASP A 62 17.49 -14.26 -17.46
CA ASP A 62 18.46 -14.40 -16.36
C ASP A 62 18.31 -13.25 -15.35
N TRP A 63 18.76 -13.46 -14.11
CA TRP A 63 18.88 -12.38 -13.12
C TRP A 63 20.07 -12.58 -12.20
N SER A 64 20.55 -11.52 -11.58
CA SER A 64 21.61 -11.60 -10.58
C SER A 64 21.42 -10.58 -9.48
N TRP A 65 21.78 -10.98 -8.27
CA TRP A 65 21.73 -10.18 -7.06
C TRP A 65 23.14 -9.93 -6.56
N ARG A 66 23.37 -8.72 -6.03
CA ARG A 66 24.56 -8.35 -5.27
C ARG A 66 24.11 -7.83 -3.91
N VAL A 67 24.72 -8.36 -2.86
CA VAL A 67 24.52 -7.91 -1.48
C VAL A 67 25.85 -7.37 -0.96
N THR A 68 25.89 -6.07 -0.72
CA THR A 68 27.06 -5.39 -0.16
C THR A 68 26.77 -4.98 1.28
N ILE A 69 27.67 -5.31 2.20
CA ILE A 69 27.54 -4.98 3.62
C ILE A 69 28.69 -4.08 4.02
N ARG A 70 28.34 -2.92 4.60
CA ARG A 70 29.30 -1.94 5.09
C ARG A 70 29.06 -1.66 6.57
N PRO A 71 30.12 -1.56 7.39
CA PRO A 71 29.95 -1.20 8.80
C PRO A 71 29.49 0.27 8.88
N GLU A 72 28.57 0.56 9.79
CA GLU A 72 28.16 1.94 10.06
C GLU A 72 29.28 2.72 10.75
N LYS A 73 29.26 4.05 10.59
CA LYS A 73 30.28 4.92 11.20
C LYS A 73 30.19 4.91 12.72
N THR A 74 28.98 4.78 13.26
CA THR A 74 28.64 4.86 14.68
C THR A 74 27.99 3.58 15.17
N GLY A 75 28.33 3.15 16.38
CA GLY A 75 27.78 1.96 17.03
C GLY A 75 28.75 0.77 17.08
N PRO A 76 28.38 -0.30 17.82
CA PRO A 76 29.16 -1.53 17.86
C PRO A 76 29.20 -2.18 16.48
N LYS A 77 30.41 -2.41 15.95
CA LYS A 77 30.62 -2.97 14.61
C LYS A 77 30.61 -4.50 14.71
N PRO A 78 29.74 -5.21 13.98
CA PRO A 78 29.82 -6.66 13.93
C PRO A 78 31.14 -7.07 13.29
N HIS A 79 31.85 -8.01 13.92
CA HIS A 79 33.09 -8.56 13.35
C HIS A 79 32.81 -9.46 12.14
N PHE A 80 31.64 -10.09 12.11
CA PHE A 80 31.15 -10.94 11.03
C PHE A 80 29.63 -11.05 11.09
N ILE A 81 29.02 -11.50 10.00
CA ILE A 81 27.58 -11.65 9.82
C ILE A 81 27.28 -12.94 9.08
N SER A 82 26.05 -13.47 9.21
CA SER A 82 25.55 -14.51 8.32
C SER A 82 24.51 -13.96 7.34
N LEU A 83 24.73 -14.21 6.05
CA LEU A 83 23.74 -14.05 4.99
C LEU A 83 23.15 -15.41 4.64
N LEU A 84 21.83 -15.47 4.46
CA LEU A 84 21.14 -16.68 4.06
C LEU A 84 20.35 -16.41 2.77
N PHE A 85 20.72 -17.11 1.71
CA PHE A 85 20.03 -17.12 0.43
C PHE A 85 19.24 -18.41 0.32
N TYR A 86 17.98 -18.34 -0.08
CA TYR A 86 17.15 -19.54 -0.18
C TYR A 86 16.43 -19.63 -1.52
N MET A 87 16.06 -20.85 -1.88
CA MET A 87 15.18 -21.19 -2.98
C MET A 87 14.16 -22.18 -2.46
N ALA A 88 12.88 -21.95 -2.77
CA ALA A 88 11.80 -22.82 -2.37
C ALA A 88 10.88 -23.15 -3.55
N THR A 89 10.39 -24.39 -3.62
CA THR A 89 9.30 -24.74 -4.53
C THR A 89 7.96 -24.42 -3.90
N ASP A 90 6.97 -24.10 -4.74
CA ASP A 90 5.59 -23.96 -4.32
C ASP A 90 4.74 -25.06 -4.99
N GLY A 91 4.58 -26.18 -4.29
CA GLY A 91 3.80 -27.34 -4.76
C GLY A 91 4.46 -28.20 -5.85
N GLN A 92 5.15 -27.61 -6.82
CA GLN A 92 5.74 -28.31 -7.97
C GLN A 92 7.23 -27.99 -8.20
N GLY A 93 7.90 -28.85 -8.96
CA GLY A 93 9.28 -28.68 -9.38
C GLY A 93 10.28 -29.42 -8.49
N THR A 94 11.55 -29.37 -8.90
CA THR A 94 12.65 -30.04 -8.21
C THR A 94 13.84 -29.13 -8.01
N LEU A 95 14.54 -29.33 -6.89
CA LEU A 95 15.74 -28.59 -6.52
C LEU A 95 16.87 -29.58 -6.18
N GLN A 96 17.96 -29.53 -6.94
CA GLN A 96 19.11 -30.42 -6.81
C GLN A 96 20.36 -29.62 -6.42
N PRO A 97 20.80 -29.68 -5.14
CA PRO A 97 21.98 -28.97 -4.67
C PRO A 97 23.28 -29.63 -5.12
N LEU A 98 24.29 -28.82 -5.46
CA LEU A 98 25.68 -29.23 -5.65
C LEU A 98 26.53 -28.69 -4.48
N ILE A 99 26.97 -29.61 -3.61
CA ILE A 99 27.73 -29.29 -2.40
C ILE A 99 29.23 -29.49 -2.65
N GLU A 100 30.01 -28.44 -2.44
CA GLU A 100 31.48 -28.45 -2.41
C GLU A 100 31.97 -28.49 -0.96
N GLU A 101 33.13 -29.12 -0.74
CA GLU A 101 33.82 -29.13 0.56
C GLU A 101 32.90 -29.49 1.76
N LYS A 102 31.96 -30.42 1.52
CA LYS A 102 30.96 -30.97 2.47
C LYS A 102 29.92 -29.98 3.01
N SER A 103 30.05 -28.68 2.79
CA SER A 103 29.21 -27.66 3.47
C SER A 103 28.82 -26.47 2.59
N ARG A 104 29.54 -26.22 1.50
CA ARG A 104 29.27 -25.08 0.63
C ARG A 104 28.32 -25.49 -0.50
N LEU A 105 27.08 -25.02 -0.43
CA LEU A 105 26.17 -25.04 -1.59
C LEU A 105 26.68 -24.06 -2.65
N ALA A 106 27.41 -24.56 -3.64
CA ALA A 106 28.03 -23.73 -4.68
C ALA A 106 27.05 -23.44 -5.83
N LEU A 107 26.23 -24.43 -6.15
CA LEU A 107 25.31 -24.39 -7.27
C LEU A 107 24.04 -25.17 -6.95
N LEU A 108 22.92 -24.74 -7.52
CA LEU A 108 21.63 -25.39 -7.45
C LEU A 108 21.10 -25.56 -8.88
N ARG A 109 20.74 -26.79 -9.27
CA ARG A 109 19.97 -27.04 -10.50
C ARG A 109 18.51 -27.19 -10.14
N GLY A 110 17.64 -26.53 -10.87
CA GLY A 110 16.20 -26.67 -10.67
C GLY A 110 15.47 -26.87 -11.97
N GLN A 111 14.25 -27.40 -11.85
CA GLN A 111 13.31 -27.54 -12.95
C GLN A 111 11.89 -27.31 -12.43
N THR A 112 11.14 -26.47 -13.12
CA THR A 112 9.70 -26.30 -12.95
C THR A 112 9.00 -26.36 -14.30
N GLU A 113 7.68 -26.49 -14.30
CA GLU A 113 6.89 -26.46 -15.52
C GLU A 113 7.03 -25.12 -16.27
N GLU A 114 6.92 -24.00 -15.55
CA GLU A 114 6.89 -22.66 -16.13
C GLU A 114 8.28 -22.08 -16.46
N LEU A 115 9.30 -22.41 -15.66
CA LEU A 115 10.66 -21.87 -15.86
C LEU A 115 11.56 -22.80 -16.68
N GLY A 116 11.11 -24.03 -16.93
CA GLY A 116 11.94 -25.09 -17.48
C GLY A 116 13.14 -25.38 -16.56
N ASN A 117 14.26 -25.81 -17.17
CA ASN A 117 15.51 -26.01 -16.44
C ASN A 117 16.17 -24.67 -16.10
N PHE A 118 16.72 -24.54 -14.90
CA PHE A 118 17.49 -23.36 -14.49
C PHE A 118 18.66 -23.72 -13.56
N THR A 119 19.59 -22.80 -13.41
CA THR A 119 20.73 -22.93 -12.51
C THR A 119 20.87 -21.68 -11.64
N VAL A 120 21.10 -21.87 -10.34
CA VAL A 120 21.46 -20.80 -9.41
C VAL A 120 22.89 -21.02 -8.92
N THR A 121 23.74 -20.00 -9.04
CA THR A 121 25.13 -20.02 -8.57
C THR A 121 25.31 -19.09 -7.38
N PHE A 122 25.91 -19.60 -6.29
CA PHE A 122 26.28 -18.81 -5.11
C PHE A 122 27.79 -18.52 -5.11
N LYS A 123 28.17 -17.26 -5.34
CA LYS A 123 29.58 -16.85 -5.38
C LYS A 123 30.16 -16.76 -3.97
N GLN A 124 31.46 -17.02 -3.87
CA GLN A 124 32.22 -16.77 -2.64
C GLN A 124 32.22 -15.27 -2.33
N PRO A 125 32.22 -14.88 -1.05
CA PRO A 125 32.25 -13.48 -0.67
C PRO A 125 33.59 -12.84 -1.05
N THR A 126 33.52 -11.57 -1.41
CA THR A 126 34.67 -10.75 -1.81
C THR A 126 34.66 -9.42 -1.07
N THR A 127 35.79 -8.71 -1.07
CA THR A 127 35.80 -7.26 -0.85
C THR A 127 35.13 -6.57 -2.05
N GLU A 128 34.79 -5.28 -1.92
CA GLU A 128 34.28 -4.51 -3.07
C GLU A 128 35.30 -4.44 -4.22
N ALA A 129 36.60 -4.53 -3.91
CA ALA A 129 37.70 -4.64 -4.88
C ALA A 129 37.85 -6.05 -5.51
N GLY A 130 37.00 -7.01 -5.16
CA GLY A 130 37.01 -8.37 -5.72
C GLY A 130 37.96 -9.36 -5.07
N THR A 131 38.64 -8.99 -3.98
CA THR A 131 39.53 -9.92 -3.25
C THR A 131 38.69 -10.95 -2.47
N PRO A 132 38.94 -12.27 -2.62
CA PRO A 132 38.22 -13.29 -1.86
C PRO A 132 38.37 -13.13 -0.36
N LEU A 133 37.29 -13.39 0.39
CA LEU A 133 37.26 -13.33 1.85
C LEU A 133 37.16 -14.73 2.47
N TYR A 134 37.77 -14.90 3.65
CA TYR A 134 37.55 -16.10 4.46
C TYR A 134 36.09 -16.18 4.90
N ALA A 135 35.45 -17.30 4.61
CA ALA A 135 34.04 -17.53 4.89
C ALA A 135 33.79 -18.95 5.41
N ARG A 136 32.71 -19.10 6.17
CA ARG A 136 32.19 -20.40 6.59
C ARG A 136 30.81 -20.61 5.98
N TYR A 137 30.53 -21.84 5.60
CA TYR A 137 29.31 -22.19 4.90
C TYR A 137 28.50 -23.22 5.68
N ASN A 138 27.19 -23.05 5.62
CA ASN A 138 26.20 -24.01 6.07
C ASN A 138 25.13 -24.12 4.98
N TYR A 139 24.43 -25.24 4.93
CA TYR A 139 23.24 -25.34 4.10
C TYR A 139 22.14 -26.11 4.82
N LEU A 140 20.89 -25.82 4.47
CA LEU A 140 19.71 -26.54 4.92
C LEU A 140 18.98 -27.08 3.70
N GLN A 141 18.59 -28.35 3.77
CA GLN A 141 17.57 -28.92 2.90
C GLN A 141 16.42 -29.37 3.78
N ALA A 142 15.26 -28.77 3.59
CA ALA A 142 14.07 -29.01 4.41
C ALA A 142 12.82 -29.08 3.54
N LYS A 143 11.72 -29.49 4.15
CA LYS A 143 10.38 -29.34 3.60
C LYS A 143 9.53 -28.48 4.53
N ALA A 144 8.56 -27.77 3.95
CA ALA A 144 7.62 -26.91 4.66
C ALA A 144 6.19 -27.15 4.16
N GLU A 145 5.21 -26.84 5.01
CA GLU A 145 3.78 -26.82 4.65
C GLU A 145 3.48 -25.77 3.55
N GLY A 146 4.26 -24.69 3.50
CA GLY A 146 4.15 -23.65 2.48
C GLY A 146 5.15 -22.53 2.70
N LEU A 147 5.17 -21.56 1.78
CA LEU A 147 6.10 -20.42 1.80
C LEU A 147 5.96 -19.55 3.06
N HIS A 148 4.74 -19.44 3.60
CA HIS A 148 4.45 -18.70 4.83
C HIS A 148 5.16 -19.25 6.09
N ARG A 149 5.73 -20.48 6.04
CA ARG A 149 6.42 -21.12 7.18
C ARG A 149 7.95 -21.09 7.08
N LEU A 150 8.54 -20.56 6.02
CA LEU A 150 9.99 -20.68 5.79
C LEU A 150 10.83 -20.04 6.90
N THR A 151 10.40 -18.89 7.45
CA THR A 151 11.08 -18.25 8.58
C THR A 151 11.19 -19.17 9.79
N ASP A 152 10.10 -19.87 10.12
CA ASP A 152 10.03 -20.75 11.29
C ASP A 152 10.88 -22.00 11.09
N VAL A 153 10.90 -22.56 9.89
CA VAL A 153 11.76 -23.69 9.51
C VAL A 153 13.23 -23.31 9.68
N VAL A 154 13.64 -22.15 9.13
CA VAL A 154 15.02 -21.66 9.26
C VAL A 154 15.38 -21.41 10.72
N LYS A 155 14.55 -20.68 11.48
CA LYS A 155 14.79 -20.40 12.91
C LYS A 155 14.95 -21.69 13.71
N SER A 156 14.10 -22.69 13.45
CA SER A 156 14.13 -23.97 14.17
C SER A 156 15.34 -24.84 13.80
N SER A 157 16.00 -24.57 12.67
CA SER A 157 17.21 -25.29 12.23
C SER A 157 18.53 -24.70 12.76
N LEU A 158 18.52 -23.50 13.36
CA LEU A 158 19.73 -22.80 13.76
C LEU A 158 20.33 -23.42 15.04
N THR A 159 21.62 -23.75 15.02
CA THR A 159 22.36 -24.24 16.19
C THR A 159 23.68 -23.48 16.42
N PRO A 160 24.07 -23.20 17.68
CA PRO A 160 25.28 -22.40 18.00
C PRO A 160 26.59 -23.22 18.00
N ARG A 161 26.62 -24.39 17.36
CA ARG A 161 27.76 -25.34 17.44
C ARG A 161 28.87 -25.07 16.43
N PHE A 162 28.65 -24.14 15.51
CA PHE A 162 29.61 -23.85 14.44
C PHE A 162 30.62 -22.80 14.89
N SER A 163 31.74 -22.75 14.17
CA SER A 163 32.83 -21.83 14.51
C SER A 163 33.41 -21.13 13.30
N TYR A 164 33.63 -19.83 13.49
CA TYR A 164 34.26 -18.90 12.56
C TYR A 164 35.68 -18.63 13.07
N ALA A 165 36.69 -19.05 12.31
CA ALA A 165 38.10 -18.98 12.69
C ALA A 165 38.97 -18.50 11.52
N PRO A 166 38.88 -17.22 11.14
CA PRO A 166 39.73 -16.65 10.11
C PRO A 166 41.23 -16.78 10.48
N PRO A 167 42.14 -16.91 9.50
CA PRO A 167 43.57 -17.04 9.78
C PRO A 167 44.09 -15.89 10.66
N GLY A 168 44.80 -16.22 11.74
CA GLY A 168 45.39 -15.25 12.65
C GLY A 168 44.42 -14.57 13.64
N LEU A 169 43.14 -14.96 13.65
CA LEU A 169 42.13 -14.41 14.55
C LEU A 169 41.54 -15.48 15.47
N PRO A 170 41.04 -15.11 16.68
CA PRO A 170 40.47 -16.07 17.62
C PRO A 170 39.21 -16.71 17.05
N LYS A 171 39.03 -18.00 17.37
CA LYS A 171 37.83 -18.77 17.05
C LYS A 171 36.61 -18.17 17.77
N ARG A 172 35.52 -17.95 17.04
CA ARG A 172 34.24 -17.48 17.57
C ARG A 172 33.12 -18.44 17.20
N LEU A 173 32.18 -18.66 18.11
CA LEU A 173 30.99 -19.47 17.83
C LEU A 173 29.97 -18.66 17.02
N TYR A 174 29.16 -19.35 16.22
CA TYR A 174 28.07 -18.73 15.47
C TYR A 174 26.91 -19.70 15.28
N PHE A 175 25.71 -19.13 15.09
CA PHE A 175 24.50 -19.88 14.75
C PHE A 175 24.50 -20.22 13.26
N GLY A 176 24.59 -21.51 12.95
CA GLY A 176 24.49 -22.04 11.60
C GLY A 176 23.22 -22.84 11.40
N VAL A 177 22.64 -22.81 10.20
CA VAL A 177 21.60 -23.75 9.79
C VAL A 177 22.18 -25.16 9.80
N ASP A 178 21.35 -26.10 10.23
CA ASP A 178 21.72 -27.49 10.48
C ASP A 178 20.59 -28.42 10.02
N THR A 179 20.19 -29.40 10.82
CA THR A 179 19.07 -30.30 10.52
C THR A 179 17.75 -29.70 11.01
N TYR A 180 16.71 -29.74 10.17
CA TYR A 180 15.33 -29.51 10.57
C TYR A 180 14.60 -30.85 10.74
N HIS A 181 14.03 -31.08 11.93
CA HIS A 181 13.39 -32.35 12.29
C HIS A 181 11.86 -32.36 12.09
N GLY A 182 11.26 -31.32 11.50
CA GLY A 182 9.80 -31.19 11.40
C GLY A 182 9.15 -30.84 12.74
N ARG A 183 7.88 -30.41 12.72
CA ARG A 183 7.05 -30.32 13.93
C ARG A 183 6.04 -31.47 13.95
N ALA A 184 5.70 -31.96 15.14
CA ALA A 184 4.65 -32.95 15.30
C ALA A 184 3.29 -32.33 14.88
N GLY A 185 2.61 -32.95 13.92
CA GLY A 185 1.33 -32.47 13.39
C GLY A 185 1.41 -31.59 12.14
N ASP A 186 2.59 -31.46 11.51
CA ASP A 186 2.70 -30.81 10.20
C ASP A 186 1.77 -31.51 9.18
N ARG A 187 0.97 -30.70 8.46
CA ARG A 187 0.13 -31.14 7.34
C ARG A 187 1.00 -31.61 6.16
N GLU A 188 0.38 -31.89 5.02
CA GLU A 188 1.09 -32.25 3.79
C GLU A 188 2.19 -31.23 3.43
N LEU A 189 3.44 -31.69 3.42
CA LEU A 189 4.62 -30.86 3.17
C LEU A 189 4.85 -30.71 1.66
N ARG A 190 4.39 -29.59 1.10
CA ARG A 190 4.41 -29.32 -0.36
C ARG A 190 5.60 -28.49 -0.86
N SER A 191 6.26 -27.73 -0.01
CA SER A 191 7.39 -26.88 -0.41
C SER A 191 8.72 -27.52 -0.07
N GLN A 192 9.61 -27.68 -1.06
CA GLN A 192 11.03 -27.99 -0.83
C GLN A 192 11.76 -26.68 -0.57
N LEU A 193 12.59 -26.63 0.48
CA LEU A 193 13.40 -25.47 0.84
C LEU A 193 14.88 -25.84 0.79
N LEU A 194 15.66 -25.06 0.06
CA LEU A 194 17.12 -25.03 0.15
C LEU A 194 17.59 -23.68 0.65
N VAL A 195 18.47 -23.68 1.65
CA VAL A 195 19.09 -22.47 2.19
C VAL A 195 20.61 -22.59 2.10
N HIS A 196 21.25 -21.62 1.47
CA HIS A 196 22.69 -21.39 1.51
C HIS A 196 23.00 -20.31 2.55
N GLN A 197 23.73 -20.65 3.61
CA GLN A 197 24.24 -19.67 4.58
C GLN A 197 25.73 -19.44 4.38
N VAL A 198 26.13 -18.18 4.29
CA VAL A 198 27.52 -17.73 4.29
C VAL A 198 27.78 -16.82 5.48
N THR A 199 28.78 -17.17 6.28
CA THR A 199 29.22 -16.40 7.45
C THR A 199 30.59 -15.79 7.17
N VAL A 200 30.68 -14.46 7.19
CA VAL A 200 31.82 -13.70 6.67
C VAL A 200 32.03 -12.39 7.43
N ALA A 201 33.28 -11.90 7.46
CA ALA A 201 33.64 -10.61 8.02
C ALA A 201 33.01 -9.44 7.23
N VAL A 202 32.78 -8.32 7.92
CA VAL A 202 32.28 -7.06 7.33
C VAL A 202 33.45 -6.06 7.22
N PRO A 203 33.61 -5.31 6.12
CA PRO A 203 32.76 -5.24 4.93
C PRO A 203 32.91 -6.43 3.98
N CYS A 204 31.83 -6.78 3.27
CA CYS A 204 31.83 -7.85 2.28
C CYS A 204 30.83 -7.60 1.16
N ARG A 205 31.04 -8.29 0.03
CA ARG A 205 30.15 -8.35 -1.13
C ARG A 205 29.90 -9.81 -1.51
N VAL A 206 28.64 -10.19 -1.69
CA VAL A 206 28.22 -11.54 -2.13
C VAL A 206 27.32 -11.41 -3.36
N GLU A 207 27.50 -12.29 -4.33
CA GLU A 207 26.70 -12.31 -5.56
C GLU A 207 26.02 -13.67 -5.77
N VAL A 208 24.80 -13.62 -6.29
CA VAL A 208 23.99 -14.80 -6.64
C VAL A 208 23.47 -14.60 -8.06
N ALA A 209 23.62 -15.60 -8.92
CA ALA A 209 23.12 -15.55 -10.29
C ALA A 209 22.13 -16.68 -10.55
N PHE A 210 21.02 -16.36 -11.20
CA PHE A 210 20.07 -17.29 -11.80
C PHE A 210 20.21 -17.24 -13.32
N GLU A 211 20.31 -18.43 -13.92
CA GLU A 211 20.48 -18.61 -15.35
C GLU A 211 19.42 -19.57 -15.89
N SER A 212 18.56 -19.09 -16.80
CA SER A 212 17.53 -19.90 -17.43
C SER A 212 18.14 -20.82 -18.48
N GLY A 213 17.87 -22.13 -18.41
CA GLY A 213 18.36 -23.12 -19.36
C GLY A 213 17.86 -22.92 -20.79
N SER A 214 16.85 -22.08 -21.00
CA SER A 214 16.34 -21.72 -22.34
C SER A 214 17.12 -20.61 -23.05
N VAL A 215 18.19 -20.08 -22.43
CA VAL A 215 19.08 -19.08 -23.03
C VAL A 215 20.36 -19.77 -23.52
N PRO A 216 20.44 -20.17 -24.81
CA PRO A 216 21.57 -20.96 -25.33
C PRO A 216 22.85 -20.13 -25.50
N ASP A 217 22.75 -18.91 -26.04
CA ASP A 217 23.89 -18.10 -26.47
C ASP A 217 24.12 -16.90 -25.54
N ARG A 218 24.44 -17.16 -24.26
CA ARG A 218 24.74 -16.08 -23.31
C ARG A 218 26.08 -15.42 -23.66
N PRO A 219 26.14 -14.09 -23.87
CA PRO A 219 27.39 -13.40 -24.21
C PRO A 219 28.37 -13.39 -23.04
N ASP A 220 27.87 -13.22 -21.83
CA ASP A 220 28.60 -13.24 -20.58
C ASP A 220 27.66 -13.61 -19.42
N ARG A 221 28.23 -13.90 -18.24
CA ARG A 221 27.45 -14.11 -17.01
C ARG A 221 27.23 -12.78 -16.32
N LEU A 222 26.03 -12.56 -15.78
CA LEU A 222 25.63 -11.32 -15.10
C LEU A 222 26.23 -11.22 -13.68
N LEU A 223 27.55 -11.30 -13.57
CA LEU A 223 28.31 -11.29 -12.31
C LEU A 223 29.48 -10.30 -12.39
N ALA A 224 30.07 -9.96 -11.24
CA ALA A 224 31.27 -9.15 -11.11
C ALA A 224 31.26 -7.86 -11.96
N GLU A 225 32.22 -7.68 -12.88
CA GLU A 225 32.35 -6.48 -13.71
C GLU A 225 31.16 -6.29 -14.66
N THR A 226 30.63 -7.38 -15.24
CA THR A 226 29.43 -7.32 -16.09
C THR A 226 28.24 -6.82 -15.30
N LEU A 227 28.01 -7.33 -14.08
CA LEU A 227 26.92 -6.85 -13.22
C LEU A 227 27.08 -5.37 -12.88
N THR A 228 28.30 -4.91 -12.58
CA THR A 228 28.58 -3.50 -12.27
C THR A 228 28.26 -2.61 -13.47
N ARG A 229 28.72 -2.98 -14.67
CA ARG A 229 28.46 -2.23 -15.91
C ARG A 229 26.97 -2.14 -16.23
N GLU A 230 26.21 -3.24 -16.09
CA GLU A 230 24.76 -3.20 -16.32
C GLU A 230 24.03 -2.39 -15.24
N LEU A 231 24.44 -2.47 -13.96
CA LEU A 231 23.89 -1.62 -12.90
C LEU A 231 24.09 -0.14 -13.22
N ASP A 232 25.31 0.29 -13.55
CA ASP A 232 25.62 1.70 -13.86
C ASP A 232 24.79 2.20 -15.05
N LYS A 233 24.63 1.37 -16.08
CA LYS A 233 23.80 1.67 -17.25
C LYS A 233 22.32 1.84 -16.87
N HIS A 234 21.79 0.93 -16.05
CA HIS A 234 20.40 0.99 -15.61
C HIS A 234 20.13 2.19 -14.70
N VAL A 235 21.05 2.50 -13.78
CA VAL A 235 21.00 3.72 -12.95
C VAL A 235 20.93 4.96 -13.83
N ALA A 236 21.88 5.14 -14.76
CA ALA A 236 21.87 6.31 -15.65
C ALA A 236 20.61 6.40 -16.50
N THR A 237 20.10 5.26 -16.99
CA THR A 237 18.85 5.20 -17.78
C THR A 237 17.64 5.61 -16.94
N PHE A 238 17.55 5.11 -15.71
CA PHE A 238 16.48 5.45 -14.78
C PHE A 238 16.48 6.92 -14.42
N GLU A 239 17.64 7.49 -14.07
CA GLU A 239 17.75 8.90 -13.70
C GLU A 239 17.33 9.82 -14.83
N ARG A 240 17.75 9.52 -16.06
CA ARG A 240 17.31 10.25 -17.25
C ARG A 240 15.79 10.13 -17.47
N ARG A 241 15.25 8.91 -17.48
CA ARG A 241 13.81 8.68 -17.67
C ARG A 241 12.98 9.36 -16.57
N PHE A 242 13.47 9.37 -15.34
CA PHE A 242 12.80 10.04 -14.23
C PHE A 242 12.69 11.55 -14.45
N GLU A 243 13.77 12.20 -14.87
CA GLU A 243 13.72 13.62 -15.21
C GLU A 243 12.83 13.89 -16.43
N GLU A 244 12.88 13.04 -17.47
CA GLU A 244 11.95 13.14 -18.62
C GLU A 244 10.48 12.98 -18.21
N SER A 245 10.19 12.17 -17.19
CA SER A 245 8.81 11.86 -16.77
C SER A 245 8.22 12.93 -15.84
N PHE A 246 9.04 13.51 -14.95
CA PHE A 246 8.56 14.38 -13.86
C PHE A 246 9.14 15.81 -13.90
N GLY A 247 10.26 16.03 -14.59
CA GLY A 247 10.87 17.35 -14.80
C GLY A 247 11.24 18.12 -13.54
N LEU A 248 11.62 17.43 -12.46
CA LEU A 248 11.81 18.06 -11.15
C LEU A 248 12.99 19.03 -11.12
N SER A 249 14.07 18.74 -11.85
CA SER A 249 15.21 19.66 -11.91
C SER A 249 14.82 20.98 -12.57
N SER A 250 14.04 20.93 -13.66
CA SER A 250 13.56 22.14 -14.34
C SER A 250 12.61 22.99 -13.49
N LYS A 251 11.92 22.36 -12.52
CA LYS A 251 11.00 22.99 -11.56
C LYS A 251 11.70 23.52 -10.30
N GLY A 252 13.04 23.46 -10.25
CA GLY A 252 13.84 24.06 -9.18
C GLY A 252 14.03 23.18 -7.93
N PHE A 253 13.66 21.89 -7.98
CA PHE A 253 13.90 20.98 -6.85
C PHE A 253 15.39 20.62 -6.74
N SER A 254 15.90 20.65 -5.51
CA SER A 254 17.28 20.30 -5.17
C SER A 254 17.59 18.81 -5.39
N GLY A 255 18.88 18.44 -5.42
CA GLY A 255 19.29 17.04 -5.55
C GLY A 255 18.78 16.14 -4.42
N GLN A 256 18.58 16.67 -3.21
CA GLN A 256 18.01 15.94 -2.08
C GLN A 256 16.51 15.65 -2.29
N GLU A 257 15.76 16.64 -2.78
CA GLU A 257 14.34 16.51 -3.12
C GLU A 257 14.12 15.55 -4.30
N GLN A 258 14.99 15.61 -5.31
CA GLN A 258 14.97 14.67 -6.44
C GLN A 258 15.31 13.23 -5.99
N HIS A 259 16.28 13.06 -5.07
CA HIS A 259 16.57 11.74 -4.49
C HIS A 259 15.39 11.18 -3.70
N PHE A 260 14.73 12.03 -2.88
CA PHE A 260 13.51 11.67 -2.18
C PHE A 260 12.42 11.22 -3.15
N ALA A 261 12.11 11.99 -4.19
CA ALA A 261 11.07 11.63 -5.15
C ALA A 261 11.36 10.32 -5.90
N ARG A 262 12.61 10.09 -6.31
CA ARG A 262 13.05 8.83 -6.91
C ARG A 262 12.87 7.64 -5.98
N ALA A 263 13.21 7.80 -4.70
CA ALA A 263 13.02 6.74 -3.70
C ALA A 263 11.54 6.42 -3.48
N LEU A 264 10.64 7.40 -3.51
CA LEU A 264 9.19 7.15 -3.34
C LEU A 264 8.59 6.36 -4.50
N LEU A 265 8.87 6.76 -5.74
CA LEU A 265 8.48 5.99 -6.94
C LEU A 265 9.06 4.57 -6.87
N SER A 266 10.36 4.46 -6.53
CA SER A 266 11.06 3.18 -6.47
C SER A 266 10.50 2.27 -5.39
N ASN A 267 10.08 2.80 -4.24
CA ASN A 267 9.45 1.99 -3.19
C ASN A 267 8.05 1.53 -3.57
N MET A 268 7.28 2.34 -4.31
CA MET A 268 5.97 1.91 -4.82
C MET A 268 6.15 0.79 -5.86
N LEU A 269 7.04 0.96 -6.85
CA LEU A 269 7.35 -0.07 -7.85
C LEU A 269 7.91 -1.35 -7.20
N GLY A 270 8.86 -1.20 -6.28
CA GLY A 270 9.46 -2.32 -5.55
C GLY A 270 8.58 -2.87 -4.42
N GLY A 271 7.38 -2.32 -4.23
CA GLY A 271 6.32 -2.85 -3.38
C GLY A 271 5.27 -3.63 -4.15
N MET A 272 5.27 -3.59 -5.49
CA MET A 272 4.36 -4.38 -6.29
C MET A 272 4.57 -5.88 -6.07
N GLY A 273 3.48 -6.62 -5.99
CA GLY A 273 3.47 -8.05 -5.75
C GLY A 273 2.57 -8.79 -6.73
N TYR A 274 2.85 -10.09 -6.88
CA TYR A 274 1.98 -11.05 -7.55
C TYR A 274 1.43 -12.01 -6.50
N PHE A 275 0.12 -12.13 -6.43
CA PHE A 275 -0.59 -12.96 -5.46
C PHE A 275 -1.49 -13.96 -6.19
N TYR A 276 -1.67 -15.15 -5.63
CA TYR A 276 -2.54 -16.19 -6.18
C TYR A 276 -3.27 -16.94 -5.07
N GLY A 277 -4.55 -17.23 -5.30
CA GLY A 277 -5.40 -17.99 -4.38
C GLY A 277 -6.84 -17.52 -4.43
N HIS A 278 -7.65 -17.94 -3.45
CA HIS A 278 -9.05 -17.54 -3.33
C HIS A 278 -9.27 -16.50 -2.23
N SER A 279 -10.28 -15.64 -2.43
CA SER A 279 -10.84 -14.82 -1.35
C SER A 279 -11.93 -15.60 -0.60
N TRP A 280 -12.07 -15.34 0.70
CA TRP A 280 -13.22 -15.80 1.49
C TRP A 280 -14.32 -14.75 1.45
N VAL A 281 -15.50 -15.12 0.96
CA VAL A 281 -16.58 -14.16 0.72
C VAL A 281 -17.89 -14.64 1.34
N GLN A 282 -18.62 -13.73 1.96
CA GLN A 282 -19.99 -13.93 2.40
C GLN A 282 -20.92 -12.98 1.64
N SER A 283 -21.89 -13.55 0.93
CA SER A 283 -22.96 -12.81 0.24
C SER A 283 -24.26 -12.84 1.05
N PRO A 284 -25.23 -11.96 0.73
CA PRO A 284 -26.58 -12.02 1.29
C PRO A 284 -27.34 -13.31 0.96
N HIS A 285 -26.87 -14.04 -0.05
CA HIS A 285 -27.50 -15.25 -0.58
C HIS A 285 -26.89 -16.53 0.00
N THR A 286 -25.89 -16.41 0.88
CA THR A 286 -25.13 -17.53 1.46
C THR A 286 -25.19 -17.51 2.99
N GLU A 287 -25.45 -18.67 3.60
CA GLU A 287 -25.55 -18.80 5.06
C GLU A 287 -24.19 -18.67 5.77
N ALA A 288 -23.09 -19.03 5.10
CA ALA A 288 -21.74 -19.01 5.65
C ALA A 288 -20.73 -18.49 4.60
N PRO A 289 -19.55 -18.01 5.03
CA PRO A 289 -18.47 -17.63 4.12
C PRO A 289 -18.05 -18.80 3.22
N GLN A 290 -17.82 -18.52 1.95
CA GLN A 290 -17.41 -19.50 0.93
C GLN A 290 -16.12 -19.05 0.24
N PRO A 291 -15.27 -19.99 -0.20
CA PRO A 291 -14.13 -19.65 -1.03
C PRO A 291 -14.63 -19.25 -2.43
N TYR A 292 -14.15 -18.12 -2.93
CA TYR A 292 -14.33 -17.75 -4.33
C TYR A 292 -13.39 -18.57 -5.23
N PRO A 293 -13.60 -18.54 -6.57
CA PRO A 293 -12.63 -19.11 -7.50
C PRO A 293 -11.23 -18.54 -7.24
N GLU A 294 -10.22 -19.38 -7.42
CA GLU A 294 -8.83 -18.93 -7.36
C GLU A 294 -8.56 -17.94 -8.51
N GLY A 295 -7.80 -16.89 -8.20
CA GLY A 295 -7.42 -15.85 -9.14
C GLY A 295 -6.04 -15.32 -8.84
N SER A 296 -5.49 -14.61 -9.83
CA SER A 296 -4.19 -13.93 -9.70
C SER A 296 -4.38 -12.43 -9.57
N LEU A 297 -3.53 -11.78 -8.78
CA LEU A 297 -3.49 -10.34 -8.62
C LEU A 297 -2.07 -9.84 -8.74
N PHE A 298 -1.81 -9.04 -9.77
CA PHE A 298 -0.62 -8.20 -9.85
C PHE A 298 -0.97 -6.77 -9.47
N THR A 299 -0.41 -6.26 -8.37
CA THR A 299 -0.86 -4.99 -7.76
C THR A 299 0.25 -4.32 -6.94
N ALA A 300 0.16 -3.00 -6.77
CA ALA A 300 0.89 -2.32 -5.70
C ALA A 300 0.25 -2.63 -4.33
N VAL A 301 1.01 -2.39 -3.25
CA VAL A 301 0.56 -2.60 -1.87
C VAL A 301 0.74 -1.31 -1.06
N PRO A 302 -0.16 -0.97 -0.11
CA PRO A 302 -0.04 0.28 0.66
C PRO A 302 1.25 0.34 1.49
N SER A 303 1.63 -0.80 2.07
CA SER A 303 2.85 -0.94 2.87
C SER A 303 3.39 -2.36 2.85
N ARG A 304 4.70 -2.50 2.61
CA ARG A 304 5.40 -3.79 2.67
C ARG A 304 5.42 -4.42 4.06
N SER A 305 5.25 -3.63 5.13
CA SER A 305 5.41 -4.10 6.51
C SER A 305 4.11 -4.60 7.15
N PHE A 306 2.99 -3.93 6.85
CA PHE A 306 1.72 -4.16 7.53
C PHE A 306 0.60 -4.57 6.58
N PHE A 307 0.63 -4.07 5.34
CA PHE A 307 -0.40 -4.29 4.33
C PHE A 307 0.18 -4.88 3.03
N PRO A 308 0.90 -6.01 3.04
CA PRO A 308 1.53 -6.58 1.85
C PRO A 308 0.51 -7.34 0.98
N ARG A 309 -0.58 -6.67 0.58
CA ARG A 309 -1.70 -7.22 -0.18
C ARG A 309 -2.48 -6.11 -0.90
N GLY A 310 -3.36 -6.48 -1.82
CA GLY A 310 -4.14 -5.53 -2.61
C GLY A 310 -5.28 -4.88 -1.82
N PHE A 311 -5.42 -3.56 -1.93
CA PHE A 311 -6.56 -2.79 -1.43
C PHE A 311 -7.17 -1.97 -2.56
N LEU A 312 -8.47 -2.16 -2.82
CA LEU A 312 -9.12 -1.71 -4.06
C LEU A 312 -9.05 -0.18 -4.24
N TRP A 313 -9.41 0.58 -3.22
CA TRP A 313 -9.39 2.05 -3.35
C TRP A 313 -7.98 2.65 -3.27
N ASP A 314 -7.07 2.06 -2.50
CA ASP A 314 -5.66 2.45 -2.46
C ASP A 314 -5.03 2.33 -3.85
N GLU A 315 -5.38 1.28 -4.60
CA GLU A 315 -4.77 1.00 -5.89
C GLU A 315 -5.01 2.11 -6.92
N GLY A 316 -6.19 2.75 -6.90
CA GLY A 316 -6.41 3.91 -7.75
C GLY A 316 -5.42 5.04 -7.47
N PHE A 317 -5.05 5.26 -6.20
CA PHE A 317 -4.04 6.25 -5.84
C PHE A 317 -2.61 5.79 -6.17
N HIS A 318 -2.31 4.50 -6.06
CA HIS A 318 -1.01 3.97 -6.50
C HIS A 318 -0.82 4.20 -8.00
N GLN A 319 -1.83 3.83 -8.78
CA GLN A 319 -1.75 3.84 -10.23
C GLN A 319 -1.78 5.24 -10.84
N LEU A 320 -2.25 6.28 -10.13
CA LEU A 320 -2.05 7.66 -10.58
C LEU A 320 -0.56 7.99 -10.78
N LEU A 321 0.29 7.61 -9.84
CA LEU A 321 1.74 7.79 -9.95
C LEU A 321 2.36 6.80 -10.95
N LEU A 322 2.02 5.51 -10.84
CA LEU A 322 2.63 4.49 -11.69
C LEU A 322 2.26 4.65 -13.17
N ALA A 323 1.05 5.10 -13.50
CA ALA A 323 0.65 5.36 -14.87
C ALA A 323 1.44 6.52 -15.51
N ARG A 324 1.99 7.46 -14.72
CA ARG A 324 2.91 8.49 -15.25
C ARG A 324 4.27 7.91 -15.61
N TRP A 325 4.72 6.89 -14.89
CA TRP A 325 5.97 6.20 -15.16
C TRP A 325 5.83 5.18 -16.29
N ASP A 326 4.86 4.26 -16.17
CA ASP A 326 4.64 3.13 -17.08
C ASP A 326 3.14 2.86 -17.24
N PRO A 327 2.48 3.46 -18.25
CA PRO A 327 1.06 3.23 -18.51
C PRO A 327 0.73 1.77 -18.84
N ALA A 328 1.67 1.00 -19.40
CA ALA A 328 1.44 -0.40 -19.74
C ALA A 328 1.33 -1.26 -18.49
N LEU A 329 2.23 -1.03 -17.53
CA LEU A 329 2.16 -1.64 -16.20
C LEU A 329 0.80 -1.39 -15.53
N SER A 330 0.31 -0.15 -15.56
CA SER A 330 -1.00 0.19 -14.98
C SER A 330 -2.17 -0.51 -15.68
N ARG A 331 -2.11 -0.73 -17.00
CA ARG A 331 -3.14 -1.49 -17.73
C ARG A 331 -3.18 -2.96 -17.30
N GLU A 332 -2.04 -3.58 -17.06
CA GLU A 332 -1.96 -4.95 -16.52
C GLU A 332 -2.58 -5.03 -15.12
N VAL A 333 -2.23 -4.07 -14.23
CA VAL A 333 -2.80 -4.01 -12.89
C VAL A 333 -4.32 -3.87 -12.93
N LEU A 334 -4.85 -2.94 -13.74
CA LEU A 334 -6.30 -2.78 -13.89
C LEU A 334 -6.95 -4.09 -14.37
N ALA A 335 -6.38 -4.76 -15.37
CA ALA A 335 -6.91 -6.02 -15.88
C ALA A 335 -7.00 -7.09 -14.77
N HIS A 336 -5.94 -7.27 -13.98
CA HIS A 336 -5.93 -8.19 -12.84
C HIS A 336 -7.02 -7.86 -11.80
N TRP A 337 -7.20 -6.59 -11.44
CA TRP A 337 -8.25 -6.20 -10.49
C TRP A 337 -9.66 -6.50 -11.02
N PHE A 338 -9.91 -6.23 -12.30
CA PHE A 338 -11.21 -6.50 -12.93
C PHE A 338 -11.45 -7.99 -13.18
N ASP A 339 -10.41 -8.82 -13.27
CA ASP A 339 -10.53 -10.28 -13.37
C ASP A 339 -10.97 -10.95 -12.06
N LEU A 340 -10.79 -10.30 -10.91
CA LEU A 340 -11.27 -10.77 -9.60
C LEU A 340 -12.74 -10.45 -9.32
N MET A 341 -13.43 -9.89 -10.30
CA MET A 341 -14.84 -9.54 -10.22
C MET A 341 -15.74 -10.78 -10.20
N ASN A 342 -16.75 -10.76 -9.34
CA ASN A 342 -17.77 -11.80 -9.29
C ASN A 342 -18.86 -11.60 -10.37
N ALA A 343 -19.78 -12.56 -10.49
CA ALA A 343 -20.86 -12.50 -11.48
C ALA A 343 -21.84 -11.31 -11.27
N GLU A 344 -21.88 -10.70 -10.08
CA GLU A 344 -22.74 -9.55 -9.77
C GLU A 344 -22.06 -8.22 -10.13
N GLY A 345 -20.79 -8.22 -10.52
CA GLY A 345 -20.01 -7.02 -10.77
C GLY A 345 -19.25 -6.50 -9.54
N TRP A 346 -19.21 -7.24 -8.43
CA TRP A 346 -18.49 -6.84 -7.21
C TRP A 346 -17.03 -7.31 -7.20
N ILE A 347 -16.16 -6.49 -6.62
CA ILE A 347 -14.74 -6.80 -6.40
C ILE A 347 -14.46 -6.65 -4.89
N PRO A 348 -13.85 -7.66 -4.23
CA PRO A 348 -13.45 -7.54 -2.83
C PRO A 348 -12.53 -6.34 -2.58
N ARG A 349 -12.83 -5.54 -1.54
CA ARG A 349 -12.06 -4.34 -1.17
C ARG A 349 -10.63 -4.65 -0.73
N GLU A 350 -10.41 -5.83 -0.16
CA GLU A 350 -9.14 -6.27 0.39
C GLU A 350 -8.89 -7.70 -0.12
N GLN A 351 -7.79 -7.88 -0.86
CA GLN A 351 -7.49 -9.11 -1.58
C GLN A 351 -6.47 -9.95 -0.80
N ILE A 352 -6.96 -10.95 -0.08
CA ILE A 352 -6.15 -11.83 0.79
C ILE A 352 -5.98 -13.17 0.07
N LEU A 353 -5.07 -13.21 -0.90
CA LEU A 353 -4.89 -14.36 -1.78
C LEU A 353 -3.64 -15.15 -1.35
N GLY A 354 -3.84 -16.40 -0.95
CA GLY A 354 -2.77 -17.32 -0.56
C GLY A 354 -2.34 -17.21 0.92
N ASP A 355 -1.61 -18.22 1.39
CA ASP A 355 -1.28 -18.38 2.81
C ASP A 355 -0.36 -17.28 3.35
N GLU A 356 0.53 -16.72 2.52
CA GLU A 356 1.43 -15.64 2.94
C GLU A 356 0.66 -14.36 3.25
N ALA A 357 -0.33 -14.02 2.43
CA ALA A 357 -1.23 -12.90 2.69
C ALA A 357 -2.10 -13.18 3.93
N LEU A 358 -2.66 -14.39 4.03
CA LEU A 358 -3.52 -14.79 5.15
C LEU A 358 -2.78 -14.72 6.50
N ALA A 359 -1.51 -15.12 6.55
CA ALA A 359 -0.69 -15.07 7.76
C ALA A 359 -0.47 -13.64 8.31
N LYS A 360 -0.78 -12.61 7.52
CA LYS A 360 -0.66 -11.19 7.88
C LYS A 360 -1.98 -10.54 8.29
N VAL A 361 -3.09 -11.30 8.31
CA VAL A 361 -4.42 -10.75 8.58
C VAL A 361 -5.06 -11.44 9.78
N PRO A 362 -5.53 -10.70 10.79
CA PRO A 362 -6.34 -11.25 11.86
C PRO A 362 -7.61 -11.94 11.29
N PRO A 363 -8.04 -13.10 11.84
CA PRO A 363 -9.15 -13.89 11.30
C PRO A 363 -10.46 -13.11 11.06
N GLU A 364 -10.74 -12.11 11.91
CA GLU A 364 -11.93 -11.27 11.83
C GLU A 364 -12.01 -10.37 10.59
N PHE A 365 -10.89 -10.11 9.91
CA PHE A 365 -10.83 -9.28 8.70
C PHE A 365 -10.69 -10.09 7.41
N VAL A 366 -10.63 -11.41 7.50
CA VAL A 366 -10.40 -12.29 6.33
C VAL A 366 -11.64 -12.33 5.44
N VAL A 367 -12.82 -12.46 6.02
CA VAL A 367 -14.08 -12.59 5.27
C VAL A 367 -14.47 -11.24 4.66
N GLN A 368 -14.63 -11.23 3.34
CA GLN A 368 -15.11 -10.08 2.59
C GLN A 368 -16.63 -10.20 2.37
N HIS A 369 -17.36 -9.08 2.41
CA HIS A 369 -18.82 -9.08 2.28
C HIS A 369 -19.26 -8.49 0.94
N SER A 370 -20.05 -9.21 0.14
CA SER A 370 -20.36 -8.78 -1.24
C SER A 370 -21.29 -7.56 -1.36
N GLN A 371 -21.90 -7.11 -0.26
CA GLN A 371 -22.62 -5.84 -0.21
C GLN A 371 -21.71 -4.63 0.05
N ALA A 372 -20.48 -4.87 0.50
CA ALA A 372 -19.54 -3.84 0.93
C ALA A 372 -18.87 -3.20 -0.30
N GLY A 373 -19.15 -1.92 -0.55
CA GLY A 373 -18.47 -1.15 -1.59
C GLY A 373 -17.10 -0.62 -1.16
N ASN A 374 -16.40 0.03 -2.08
CA ASN A 374 -15.21 0.84 -1.81
C ASN A 374 -15.17 2.06 -2.74
N PRO A 375 -14.46 3.16 -2.45
CA PRO A 375 -14.32 4.23 -3.43
C PRO A 375 -13.80 3.69 -4.77
N PRO A 376 -14.48 3.94 -5.91
CA PRO A 376 -14.10 3.39 -7.20
C PRO A 376 -12.97 4.19 -7.84
N THR A 377 -11.86 4.33 -7.13
CA THR A 377 -10.71 5.19 -7.50
C THR A 377 -10.02 4.75 -8.80
N LEU A 378 -10.21 3.51 -9.24
CA LEU A 378 -9.73 3.03 -10.55
C LEU A 378 -10.29 3.86 -11.72
N PHE A 379 -11.46 4.51 -11.57
CA PHE A 379 -11.94 5.45 -12.58
C PHE A 379 -11.08 6.71 -12.71
N LEU A 380 -10.39 7.15 -11.64
CA LEU A 380 -9.43 8.26 -11.73
C LEU A 380 -8.23 7.88 -12.60
N VAL A 381 -7.75 6.64 -12.46
CA VAL A 381 -6.64 6.11 -13.26
C VAL A 381 -7.06 5.98 -14.72
N LEU A 382 -8.26 5.42 -14.96
CA LEU A 382 -8.77 5.28 -16.32
C LEU A 382 -8.94 6.65 -16.98
N GLN A 383 -9.47 7.65 -16.27
CA GLN A 383 -9.55 9.02 -16.74
C GLN A 383 -8.16 9.58 -17.13
N GLN A 384 -7.15 9.38 -16.28
CA GLN A 384 -5.77 9.80 -16.56
C GLN A 384 -5.22 9.12 -17.82
N LEU A 385 -5.34 7.79 -17.93
CA LEU A 385 -4.84 7.02 -19.06
C LEU A 385 -5.53 7.43 -20.38
N LEU A 386 -6.84 7.67 -20.35
CA LEU A 386 -7.62 8.12 -21.49
C LEU A 386 -7.17 9.51 -21.98
N ARG A 387 -6.92 10.45 -21.05
CA ARG A 387 -6.39 11.80 -21.36
C ARG A 387 -4.99 11.76 -21.94
N GLN A 388 -4.16 10.82 -21.50
CA GLN A 388 -2.79 10.61 -22.01
C GLN A 388 -2.76 9.90 -23.37
N GLY A 389 -3.89 9.43 -23.89
CA GLY A 389 -3.92 8.57 -25.08
C GLY A 389 -3.23 7.22 -24.86
N ALA A 390 -3.06 6.81 -23.60
CA ALA A 390 -2.30 5.62 -23.21
C ALA A 390 -3.17 4.37 -23.11
N VAL A 391 -4.35 4.36 -23.75
CA VAL A 391 -5.23 3.20 -23.81
C VAL A 391 -5.64 2.94 -25.24
N GLU A 392 -5.29 1.75 -25.72
CA GLU A 392 -5.67 1.27 -27.05
C GLU A 392 -7.14 0.88 -27.10
N GLN A 393 -7.76 1.05 -28.27
CA GLN A 393 -9.19 0.77 -28.43
C GLN A 393 -9.53 -0.70 -28.16
N ASP A 394 -8.66 -1.63 -28.53
CA ASP A 394 -8.88 -3.07 -28.29
C ASP A 394 -8.80 -3.44 -26.81
N TYR A 395 -7.92 -2.80 -26.05
CA TYR A 395 -7.89 -2.94 -24.60
C TYR A 395 -9.20 -2.42 -23.98
N LEU A 396 -9.66 -1.24 -24.38
CA LEU A 396 -10.93 -0.68 -23.89
C LEU A 396 -12.12 -1.58 -24.23
N ARG A 397 -12.19 -2.12 -25.44
CA ARG A 397 -13.26 -3.06 -25.85
C ARG A 397 -13.31 -4.30 -24.97
N ARG A 398 -12.15 -4.86 -24.60
CA ARG A 398 -12.08 -6.03 -23.70
C ARG A 398 -12.44 -5.68 -22.26
N LEU A 399 -12.05 -4.49 -21.81
CA LEU A 399 -12.28 -4.03 -20.44
C LEU A 399 -13.74 -3.55 -20.22
N TYR A 400 -14.38 -2.99 -21.24
CA TYR A 400 -15.68 -2.33 -21.14
C TYR A 400 -16.80 -3.17 -20.51
N PRO A 401 -17.00 -4.46 -20.85
CA PRO A 401 -18.03 -5.27 -20.20
C PRO A 401 -17.84 -5.39 -18.69
N ARG A 402 -16.59 -5.51 -18.21
CA ARG A 402 -16.27 -5.55 -16.78
C ARG A 402 -16.55 -4.19 -16.12
N LEU A 403 -16.15 -3.09 -16.77
CA LEU A 403 -16.46 -1.75 -16.28
C LEU A 403 -17.97 -1.51 -16.16
N GLN A 404 -18.74 -1.94 -17.15
CA GLN A 404 -20.20 -1.86 -17.14
C GLN A 404 -20.80 -2.65 -15.98
N SER A 405 -20.35 -3.88 -15.73
CA SER A 405 -20.80 -4.69 -14.59
C SER A 405 -20.47 -4.02 -13.26
N TRP A 406 -19.24 -3.52 -13.08
CA TRP A 406 -18.82 -2.85 -11.85
C TRP A 406 -19.59 -1.56 -11.59
N TYR A 407 -19.74 -0.72 -12.62
CA TYR A 407 -20.53 0.50 -12.54
C TYR A 407 -22.01 0.21 -12.22
N SER A 408 -22.58 -0.83 -12.85
CA SER A 408 -23.96 -1.24 -12.61
C SER A 408 -24.13 -1.76 -11.18
N TRP A 409 -23.15 -2.52 -10.66
CA TRP A 409 -23.17 -3.00 -9.29
C TRP A 409 -23.28 -1.84 -8.27
N TYR A 410 -22.51 -0.76 -8.43
CA TYR A 410 -22.64 0.42 -7.56
C TYR A 410 -24.03 1.06 -7.63
N ASN A 411 -24.54 1.26 -8.85
CA ASN A 411 -25.84 1.91 -9.06
C ASN A 411 -26.99 1.09 -8.49
N HIS A 412 -26.90 -0.24 -8.49
CA HIS A 412 -27.93 -1.10 -7.91
C HIS A 412 -27.78 -1.26 -6.39
N THR A 413 -26.58 -1.60 -5.92
CA THR A 413 -26.39 -2.01 -4.52
C THR A 413 -26.23 -0.84 -3.56
N GLN A 414 -25.68 0.29 -4.04
CA GLN A 414 -25.37 1.45 -3.20
C GLN A 414 -26.34 2.62 -3.43
N ALA A 415 -27.44 2.42 -4.15
CA ALA A 415 -28.49 3.42 -4.32
C ALA A 415 -29.00 3.95 -2.97
N GLY A 416 -29.24 5.26 -2.91
CA GLY A 416 -29.83 5.93 -1.77
C GLY A 416 -31.36 5.98 -1.86
N PRO A 417 -32.03 6.59 -0.85
CA PRO A 417 -33.48 6.64 -0.77
C PRO A 417 -34.14 7.58 -1.80
N LEU A 418 -33.37 8.48 -2.43
CA LEU A 418 -33.85 9.42 -3.45
C LEU A 418 -33.07 9.23 -4.75
N SER A 419 -33.66 9.62 -5.89
CA SER A 419 -32.97 9.62 -7.18
C SER A 419 -31.64 10.40 -7.10
N TYR A 420 -30.59 9.87 -7.72
CA TYR A 420 -29.25 10.48 -7.74
C TYR A 420 -28.60 10.68 -6.36
N THR A 421 -29.03 9.89 -5.37
CA THR A 421 -28.40 9.80 -4.06
C THR A 421 -27.87 8.40 -3.84
N PHE A 422 -26.86 8.27 -3.00
CA PHE A 422 -26.20 7.01 -2.73
C PHE A 422 -25.96 6.83 -1.23
N ARG A 423 -25.82 5.58 -0.80
CA ARG A 423 -25.55 5.20 0.58
C ARG A 423 -24.65 3.98 0.64
N TRP A 424 -23.56 4.12 1.36
CA TRP A 424 -22.64 3.04 1.70
C TRP A 424 -23.37 1.94 2.47
N ARG A 425 -23.36 0.72 1.93
CA ARG A 425 -23.76 -0.48 2.64
C ARG A 425 -22.63 -0.99 3.52
N GLY A 426 -22.92 -1.91 4.45
CA GLY A 426 -21.93 -2.52 5.33
C GLY A 426 -21.42 -1.62 6.47
N ARG A 427 -22.16 -0.57 6.84
CA ARG A 427 -21.89 0.19 8.08
C ARG A 427 -22.16 -0.66 9.32
N ASP A 428 -21.37 -0.44 10.37
CA ASP A 428 -21.62 -1.05 11.67
C ASP A 428 -23.02 -0.67 12.18
N GLN A 429 -23.77 -1.64 12.68
CA GLN A 429 -25.11 -1.42 13.23
C GLN A 429 -25.10 -1.30 14.77
N ASP A 430 -23.99 -1.64 15.42
CA ASP A 430 -23.89 -1.53 16.88
C ASP A 430 -23.78 -0.06 17.32
N THR A 431 -24.87 0.44 17.90
CA THR A 431 -24.95 1.81 18.43
C THR A 431 -24.63 1.90 19.92
N GLN A 432 -24.28 0.80 20.59
CA GLN A 432 -23.95 0.76 22.01
C GLN A 432 -22.42 0.78 22.25
N LEU A 433 -21.65 0.13 21.37
CA LEU A 433 -20.20 0.04 21.48
C LEU A 433 -19.48 1.31 20.98
N PHE A 434 -19.85 1.78 19.79
CA PHE A 434 -19.13 2.86 19.11
C PHE A 434 -19.70 4.24 19.45
N LEU A 435 -18.84 5.23 19.70
CA LEU A 435 -19.22 6.64 19.76
C LEU A 435 -19.97 7.06 18.49
N ASN A 436 -19.47 6.62 17.33
CA ASN A 436 -20.14 6.72 16.03
C ASN A 436 -19.86 5.44 15.22
N PRO A 437 -20.87 4.71 14.73
CA PRO A 437 -20.65 3.45 14.00
C PRO A 437 -19.82 3.65 12.72
N LYS A 438 -18.83 2.78 12.49
CA LYS A 438 -17.85 2.91 11.41
C LYS A 438 -18.47 2.71 10.03
N THR A 439 -17.76 3.21 9.01
CA THR A 439 -18.10 3.05 7.59
C THR A 439 -16.85 2.59 6.83
N LEU A 440 -16.38 1.37 7.14
CA LEU A 440 -15.18 0.78 6.54
C LEU A 440 -15.24 0.75 5.00
N THR A 441 -16.45 0.61 4.45
CA THR A 441 -16.70 0.62 3.01
C THR A 441 -16.34 1.93 2.33
N SER A 442 -16.38 3.06 3.04
CA SER A 442 -16.01 4.34 2.44
C SER A 442 -14.51 4.57 2.31
N GLY A 443 -13.67 3.75 2.98
CA GLY A 443 -12.23 4.01 3.14
C GLY A 443 -11.89 5.07 4.20
N LEU A 444 -12.89 5.78 4.73
CA LEU A 444 -12.76 6.74 5.82
C LEU A 444 -13.39 6.16 7.11
N ASP A 445 -12.79 5.10 7.63
CA ASP A 445 -13.35 4.16 8.61
C ASP A 445 -14.17 4.78 9.76
N ASP A 446 -13.57 5.68 10.54
CA ASP A 446 -14.18 6.30 11.72
C ASP A 446 -14.63 7.74 11.49
N TYR A 447 -14.67 8.22 10.23
CA TYR A 447 -15.17 9.55 9.91
C TYR A 447 -16.62 9.68 10.39
N PRO A 448 -16.97 10.73 11.18
CA PRO A 448 -18.30 10.81 11.78
C PRO A 448 -19.41 10.93 10.72
N ARG A 449 -20.35 9.99 10.74
CA ARG A 449 -21.59 10.02 9.93
C ARG A 449 -22.82 10.09 10.83
N ALA A 450 -24.02 9.80 10.30
CA ALA A 450 -25.22 9.80 11.13
C ALA A 450 -25.05 8.83 12.32
N SER A 451 -25.48 9.29 13.50
CA SER A 451 -25.19 8.60 14.78
C SER A 451 -25.95 7.29 14.94
N HIS A 452 -27.09 7.16 14.26
CA HIS A 452 -27.96 6.00 14.27
C HIS A 452 -28.18 5.58 12.82
N PRO A 453 -27.43 4.59 12.32
CA PRO A 453 -27.53 4.13 10.95
C PRO A 453 -28.96 3.76 10.57
N SER A 454 -29.41 4.21 9.40
CA SER A 454 -30.71 3.85 8.84
C SER A 454 -30.68 3.81 7.31
N GLU A 455 -31.75 3.31 6.72
CA GLU A 455 -31.91 3.27 5.26
C GLU A 455 -32.08 4.67 4.63
N ASP A 456 -32.39 5.69 5.45
CA ASP A 456 -32.59 7.08 5.03
C ASP A 456 -31.29 7.87 4.80
N GLU A 457 -30.13 7.25 5.05
CA GLU A 457 -28.86 7.93 4.91
C GLU A 457 -28.56 8.31 3.46
N ARG A 458 -27.89 9.46 3.29
CA ARG A 458 -27.34 9.90 2.01
C ARG A 458 -25.88 10.30 2.23
N HIS A 459 -24.98 9.62 1.53
CA HIS A 459 -23.54 9.81 1.66
C HIS A 459 -22.99 10.64 0.51
N LEU A 460 -22.48 11.83 0.85
CA LEU A 460 -22.02 12.85 -0.09
C LEU A 460 -20.83 12.38 -0.93
N ASP A 461 -19.85 11.77 -0.26
CA ASP A 461 -18.62 11.25 -0.88
C ASP A 461 -18.94 10.22 -1.98
N LEU A 462 -19.84 9.27 -1.70
CA LEU A 462 -20.23 8.26 -2.68
C LEU A 462 -20.96 8.87 -3.89
N ARG A 463 -21.84 9.85 -3.67
CA ARG A 463 -22.47 10.59 -4.79
C ARG A 463 -21.40 11.22 -5.69
N CYS A 464 -20.38 11.82 -5.11
CA CYS A 464 -19.30 12.48 -5.86
C CYS A 464 -18.44 11.46 -6.61
N TRP A 465 -18.15 10.30 -6.01
CA TRP A 465 -17.46 9.20 -6.70
C TRP A 465 -18.24 8.70 -7.92
N MET A 466 -19.55 8.54 -7.78
CA MET A 466 -20.39 8.10 -8.89
C MET A 466 -20.48 9.15 -10.00
N ALA A 467 -20.36 10.45 -9.69
CA ALA A 467 -20.28 11.49 -10.72
C ALA A 467 -19.04 11.29 -11.63
N VAL A 468 -17.88 11.02 -11.02
CA VAL A 468 -16.64 10.72 -11.75
C VAL A 468 -16.78 9.42 -12.54
N ALA A 469 -17.30 8.35 -11.92
CA ALA A 469 -17.49 7.07 -12.58
C ALA A 469 -18.40 7.18 -13.81
N SER A 470 -19.53 7.91 -13.70
CA SER A 470 -20.46 8.12 -14.81
C SER A 470 -19.82 8.89 -15.97
N ALA A 471 -19.03 9.93 -15.67
CA ALA A 471 -18.34 10.72 -16.69
C ALA A 471 -17.30 9.87 -17.45
N VAL A 472 -16.52 9.05 -16.73
CA VAL A 472 -15.53 8.17 -17.34
C VAL A 472 -16.21 7.06 -18.15
N MET A 473 -17.30 6.46 -17.64
CA MET A 473 -18.07 5.47 -18.39
C MET A 473 -18.64 6.02 -19.70
N ALA A 474 -19.13 7.26 -19.69
CA ALA A 474 -19.61 7.92 -20.91
C ALA A 474 -18.49 8.05 -21.95
N GLU A 475 -17.31 8.51 -21.53
CA GLU A 475 -16.15 8.63 -22.43
C GLU A 475 -15.68 7.27 -22.97
N VAL A 476 -15.61 6.24 -22.11
CA VAL A 476 -15.23 4.89 -22.53
C VAL A 476 -16.23 4.35 -23.55
N ALA A 477 -17.54 4.45 -23.28
CA ALA A 477 -18.61 3.99 -24.17
C ALA A 477 -18.49 4.65 -25.56
N THR A 478 -18.32 5.97 -25.61
CA THR A 478 -18.08 6.70 -26.86
C THR A 478 -16.86 6.17 -27.62
N ARG A 479 -15.74 5.93 -26.94
CA ARG A 479 -14.50 5.45 -27.59
C ARG A 479 -14.60 4.02 -28.11
N VAL A 480 -15.41 3.15 -27.49
CA VAL A 480 -15.61 1.77 -27.95
C VAL A 480 -16.77 1.61 -28.95
N GLY A 481 -17.57 2.66 -29.16
CA GLY A 481 -18.72 2.66 -30.07
C GLY A 481 -19.99 2.08 -29.45
N GLU A 482 -20.12 2.15 -28.12
CA GLU A 482 -21.26 1.66 -27.35
C GLU A 482 -22.15 2.83 -26.88
N PRO A 483 -23.45 2.62 -26.63
CA PRO A 483 -24.35 3.69 -26.18
C PRO A 483 -23.90 4.34 -24.89
N GLU A 484 -23.66 5.65 -24.96
CA GLU A 484 -23.14 6.49 -23.87
C GLU A 484 -24.24 7.28 -23.14
N SER A 485 -25.45 7.35 -23.71
CA SER A 485 -26.51 8.28 -23.29
C SER A 485 -26.88 8.18 -21.82
N ASP A 486 -26.97 6.96 -21.28
CA ASP A 486 -27.35 6.73 -19.88
C ASP A 486 -26.24 7.17 -18.92
N TYR A 487 -24.98 6.91 -19.28
CA TYR A 487 -23.82 7.34 -18.49
C TYR A 487 -23.67 8.85 -18.53
N ALA A 488 -23.80 9.47 -19.70
CA ALA A 488 -23.76 10.92 -19.87
C ALA A 488 -24.91 11.62 -19.12
N HIS A 489 -26.11 11.04 -19.17
CA HIS A 489 -27.27 11.55 -18.42
C HIS A 489 -27.07 11.45 -16.91
N MET A 490 -26.55 10.33 -16.40
CA MET A 490 -26.20 10.19 -14.99
C MET A 490 -25.10 11.19 -14.59
N ALA A 491 -24.03 11.32 -15.38
CA ALA A 491 -22.94 12.26 -15.12
C ALA A 491 -23.46 13.70 -15.03
N LYS A 492 -24.34 14.10 -15.96
CA LYS A 492 -24.98 15.42 -15.96
C LYS A 492 -25.76 15.69 -14.66
N TRP A 493 -26.61 14.77 -14.22
CA TRP A 493 -27.39 14.97 -12.98
C TRP A 493 -26.56 14.87 -11.70
N LEU A 494 -25.51 14.05 -11.69
CA LEU A 494 -24.60 13.96 -10.56
C LEU A 494 -23.65 15.16 -10.46
N THR A 495 -23.44 15.90 -11.55
CA THR A 495 -22.67 17.16 -11.56
C THR A 495 -23.54 18.42 -11.48
N ASP A 496 -24.87 18.27 -11.57
CA ASP A 496 -25.81 19.37 -11.37
C ASP A 496 -25.69 19.95 -9.94
N ASN A 497 -25.30 21.23 -9.86
CA ASN A 497 -25.00 21.90 -8.60
C ASN A 497 -26.29 22.19 -7.80
N GLU A 498 -27.40 22.54 -8.45
CA GLU A 498 -28.68 22.78 -7.76
C GLU A 498 -29.22 21.50 -7.10
N LEU A 499 -29.11 20.35 -7.77
CA LEU A 499 -29.51 19.06 -7.22
C LEU A 499 -28.58 18.60 -6.10
N LEU A 500 -27.26 18.81 -6.26
CA LEU A 500 -26.29 18.57 -5.20
C LEU A 500 -26.65 19.38 -3.94
N GLU A 501 -26.94 20.67 -4.11
CA GLU A 501 -27.34 21.57 -3.03
C GLU A 501 -28.62 21.09 -2.34
N ARG A 502 -29.65 20.76 -3.12
CA ARG A 502 -30.92 20.24 -2.58
C ARG A 502 -30.72 18.98 -1.72
N HIS A 503 -29.81 18.10 -2.11
CA HIS A 503 -29.60 16.83 -1.41
C HIS A 503 -28.62 16.90 -0.24
N HIS A 504 -27.61 17.78 -0.33
CA HIS A 504 -26.44 17.75 0.54
C HIS A 504 -25.98 19.10 1.11
N TRP A 505 -26.49 20.25 0.65
CA TRP A 505 -26.15 21.54 1.25
C TRP A 505 -26.99 21.80 2.51
N SER A 506 -26.33 22.17 3.59
CA SER A 506 -26.99 22.53 4.84
C SER A 506 -26.78 24.00 5.16
N GLU A 507 -27.82 24.82 5.04
CA GLU A 507 -27.79 26.23 5.41
C GLU A 507 -27.34 26.44 6.87
N ALA A 508 -27.86 25.62 7.78
CA ALA A 508 -27.55 25.70 9.21
C ALA A 508 -26.09 25.37 9.55
N LEU A 509 -25.43 24.54 8.72
CA LEU A 509 -24.02 24.17 8.90
C LEU A 509 -23.09 24.96 7.99
N SER A 510 -23.65 25.67 7.00
CA SER A 510 -22.94 26.38 5.92
C SER A 510 -21.89 25.50 5.20
N THR A 511 -22.24 24.23 4.98
CA THR A 511 -21.36 23.26 4.29
C THR A 511 -22.18 22.14 3.66
N PHE A 512 -21.58 21.42 2.71
CA PHE A 512 -22.08 20.12 2.28
C PHE A 512 -21.89 19.07 3.38
N ALA A 513 -22.90 18.21 3.55
CA ALA A 513 -22.94 17.20 4.59
C ALA A 513 -23.66 15.92 4.14
N ASP A 514 -23.36 14.84 4.84
CA ASP A 514 -24.21 13.65 4.85
C ASP A 514 -25.56 13.97 5.49
N TYR A 515 -26.58 13.15 5.20
CA TYR A 515 -27.90 13.23 5.82
C TYR A 515 -28.26 11.89 6.46
N GLY A 516 -28.96 11.91 7.59
CA GLY A 516 -29.46 10.69 8.22
C GLY A 516 -30.02 10.92 9.63
N ASN A 517 -30.32 9.83 10.34
CA ASN A 517 -30.85 9.89 11.71
C ASN A 517 -29.72 10.22 12.71
N HIS A 518 -29.60 11.51 13.06
CA HIS A 518 -28.43 12.03 13.75
C HIS A 518 -28.75 12.80 15.03
N THR A 519 -27.85 12.71 16.01
CA THR A 519 -27.73 13.59 17.19
C THR A 519 -26.26 13.72 17.54
N GLN A 520 -25.80 14.94 17.83
CA GLN A 520 -24.45 15.18 18.32
C GLN A 520 -24.33 14.91 19.83
N ALA A 521 -25.45 14.71 20.52
CA ALA A 521 -25.50 14.50 21.96
C ALA A 521 -25.19 13.04 22.32
N VAL A 522 -24.08 12.51 21.82
CA VAL A 522 -23.56 11.18 22.11
C VAL A 522 -22.22 11.30 22.84
N ALA A 523 -21.98 10.43 23.82
CA ALA A 523 -20.74 10.39 24.56
C ALA A 523 -20.37 8.96 24.92
N LEU A 524 -19.09 8.70 25.14
CA LEU A 524 -18.62 7.48 25.78
C LEU A 524 -18.49 7.75 27.29
N GLU A 525 -19.16 6.95 28.11
CA GLU A 525 -19.15 7.04 29.58
C GLU A 525 -18.86 5.68 30.20
N ARG A 526 -18.14 5.65 31.33
CA ARG A 526 -17.93 4.39 32.08
C ARG A 526 -19.23 4.00 32.77
N GLU A 527 -19.64 2.74 32.60
CA GLU A 527 -20.83 2.17 33.23
C GLU A 527 -20.82 2.42 34.75
N ARG A 528 -21.97 2.80 35.30
CA ARG A 528 -22.16 2.91 36.74
C ARG A 528 -22.72 1.59 37.27
N LEU A 529 -21.82 0.70 37.70
CA LEU A 529 -22.18 -0.62 38.23
C LEU A 529 -22.51 -0.53 39.73
N ARG A 530 -23.51 -1.29 40.18
CA ARG A 530 -23.83 -1.43 41.62
C ARG A 530 -22.76 -2.30 42.30
N PRO A 531 -22.41 -2.04 43.57
CA PRO A 531 -21.46 -2.88 44.29
C PRO A 531 -22.00 -4.31 44.39
N PRO A 532 -21.16 -5.34 44.16
CA PRO A 532 -21.60 -6.72 44.28
C PRO A 532 -21.89 -7.09 45.75
N PRO A 533 -22.66 -8.17 46.00
CA PRO A 533 -22.82 -8.73 47.34
C PRO A 533 -21.46 -9.10 47.98
N PRO A 534 -21.36 -9.14 49.32
CA PRO A 534 -20.13 -9.54 50.00
C PRO A 534 -19.61 -10.90 49.52
N GLY A 535 -18.33 -10.96 49.12
CA GLY A 535 -17.68 -12.19 48.67
C GLY A 535 -17.64 -12.42 47.15
N GLN A 536 -18.22 -11.53 46.33
CA GLN A 536 -18.11 -11.57 44.87
C GLN A 536 -17.13 -10.52 44.32
N PRO A 537 -16.39 -10.83 43.23
CA PRO A 537 -15.51 -9.87 42.58
C PRO A 537 -16.31 -8.70 41.99
N SER A 538 -15.76 -7.48 42.08
CA SER A 538 -16.37 -6.30 41.47
C SER A 538 -16.31 -6.40 39.95
N PRO A 539 -17.43 -6.19 39.23
CA PRO A 539 -17.40 -6.17 37.78
C PRO A 539 -16.60 -4.95 37.28
N ILE A 540 -15.85 -5.13 36.18
CA ILE A 540 -15.05 -4.07 35.58
C ILE A 540 -15.99 -3.14 34.78
N PRO A 541 -16.08 -1.83 35.11
CA PRO A 541 -16.91 -0.89 34.37
C PRO A 541 -16.45 -0.72 32.92
N ARG A 542 -17.32 -1.04 31.97
CA ARG A 542 -17.04 -0.87 30.53
C ARG A 542 -17.28 0.57 30.10
N LEU A 543 -16.61 1.00 29.05
CA LEU A 543 -16.91 2.25 28.37
C LEU A 543 -18.07 2.02 27.38
N VAL A 544 -19.21 2.66 27.59
CA VAL A 544 -20.42 2.49 26.78
C VAL A 544 -20.88 3.82 26.18
N ARG A 545 -21.54 3.76 25.03
CA ARG A 545 -22.17 4.94 24.43
C ARG A 545 -23.45 5.33 25.18
N VAL A 546 -23.57 6.61 25.48
CA VAL A 546 -24.77 7.25 26.05
C VAL A 546 -25.33 8.24 25.04
N VAL A 547 -26.65 8.16 24.80
CA VAL A 547 -27.40 9.09 23.95
C VAL A 547 -28.18 10.05 24.84
N ARG A 548 -27.77 11.32 24.87
CA ARG A 548 -28.33 12.37 25.76
C ARG A 548 -29.50 13.14 25.14
N LYS A 549 -29.65 13.09 23.82
CA LYS A 549 -30.79 13.66 23.08
C LYS A 549 -31.15 12.71 21.95
N LEU A 550 -32.44 12.42 21.81
CA LEU A 550 -32.95 11.55 20.74
C LEU A 550 -32.52 12.05 19.35
N PRO A 551 -32.13 11.15 18.44
CA PRO A 551 -31.78 11.50 17.08
C PRO A 551 -33.02 11.87 16.26
N ARG A 552 -32.80 12.61 15.18
CA ARG A 552 -33.80 12.93 14.16
C ARG A 552 -33.15 12.94 12.79
N LEU A 553 -33.94 12.77 11.73
CA LEU A 553 -33.49 12.97 10.37
C LEU A 553 -33.06 14.43 10.16
N GLN A 554 -31.78 14.64 9.86
CA GLN A 554 -31.19 15.95 9.60
C GLN A 554 -29.83 15.79 8.90
N PHE A 555 -29.27 16.90 8.41
CA PHE A 555 -27.86 16.93 8.00
C PHE A 555 -26.94 16.66 9.19
N VAL A 556 -25.89 15.88 8.95
CA VAL A 556 -24.96 15.43 9.99
C VAL A 556 -24.05 16.59 10.40
N GLY A 557 -24.35 17.18 11.56
CA GLY A 557 -23.59 18.29 12.13
C GLY A 557 -22.30 17.85 12.82
N GLY A 558 -21.32 18.75 12.88
CA GLY A 558 -20.04 18.51 13.57
C GLY A 558 -19.12 17.53 12.84
N ALA A 559 -19.40 17.24 11.57
CA ALA A 559 -18.59 16.38 10.72
C ALA A 559 -17.95 17.17 9.56
N LEU A 560 -17.64 18.46 9.75
CA LEU A 560 -16.90 19.24 8.76
C LEU A 560 -15.48 18.67 8.63
N GLY A 561 -15.10 18.25 7.42
CA GLY A 561 -13.86 17.52 7.16
C GLY A 561 -13.76 17.11 5.69
N TYR A 562 -12.96 16.08 5.41
CA TYR A 562 -12.78 15.60 4.03
C TYR A 562 -14.09 15.30 3.30
N VAL A 563 -15.07 14.64 3.94
CA VAL A 563 -16.36 14.33 3.29
C VAL A 563 -17.05 15.60 2.80
N SER A 564 -17.05 16.67 3.60
CA SER A 564 -17.63 17.97 3.21
C SER A 564 -16.95 18.61 2.00
N LEU A 565 -15.68 18.28 1.73
CA LEU A 565 -14.91 18.81 0.62
C LEU A 565 -15.10 18.04 -0.69
N PHE A 566 -15.74 16.86 -0.70
CA PHE A 566 -15.81 16.00 -1.90
C PHE A 566 -16.30 16.70 -3.18
N PRO A 567 -17.32 17.58 -3.15
CA PRO A 567 -17.70 18.35 -4.33
C PRO A 567 -16.56 19.17 -4.94
N LEU A 568 -15.68 19.73 -4.10
CA LEU A 568 -14.45 20.42 -4.53
C LEU A 568 -13.38 19.41 -4.95
N LEU A 569 -13.09 18.39 -4.12
CA LEU A 569 -12.00 17.43 -4.33
C LEU A 569 -12.12 16.69 -5.67
N LEU A 570 -13.35 16.44 -6.12
CA LEU A 570 -13.67 15.76 -7.38
C LEU A 570 -14.13 16.73 -8.49
N GLN A 571 -13.88 18.04 -8.32
CA GLN A 571 -14.08 19.08 -9.34
C GLN A 571 -15.53 19.12 -9.88
N ILE A 572 -16.52 18.97 -9.00
CA ILE A 572 -17.95 18.96 -9.35
C ILE A 572 -18.56 20.36 -9.29
N LEU A 573 -18.07 21.22 -8.39
CA LEU A 573 -18.60 22.57 -8.26
C LEU A 573 -18.24 23.44 -9.45
N SER A 574 -19.19 24.24 -9.92
CA SER A 574 -18.92 25.28 -10.92
C SER A 574 -17.95 26.33 -10.35
N PRO A 575 -17.02 26.88 -11.16
CA PRO A 575 -16.05 27.89 -10.70
C PRO A 575 -16.67 29.17 -10.10
N ASP A 576 -17.92 29.49 -10.44
CA ASP A 576 -18.70 30.63 -9.97
C ASP A 576 -19.63 30.32 -8.79
N SER A 577 -19.70 29.05 -8.35
CA SER A 577 -20.54 28.64 -7.22
C SER A 577 -20.13 29.34 -5.92
N GLN A 578 -21.07 29.97 -5.22
CA GLN A 578 -20.81 30.59 -3.92
C GLN A 578 -20.34 29.57 -2.87
N HIS A 579 -20.76 28.30 -3.02
CA HIS A 579 -20.35 27.22 -2.13
C HIS A 579 -18.88 26.85 -2.31
N LEU A 580 -18.30 27.07 -3.49
CA LEU A 580 -16.85 26.94 -3.69
C LEU A 580 -16.11 27.92 -2.77
N GLY A 581 -16.52 29.19 -2.76
CA GLY A 581 -15.96 30.21 -1.87
C GLY A 581 -16.04 29.82 -0.38
N SER A 582 -17.20 29.30 0.05
CA SER A 582 -17.39 28.82 1.42
C SER A 582 -16.45 27.67 1.79
N LEU A 583 -16.26 26.69 0.88
CA LEU A 583 -15.35 25.57 1.12
C LEU A 583 -13.88 26.03 1.16
N LEU A 584 -13.46 26.95 0.28
CA LEU A 584 -12.10 27.51 0.29
C LEU A 584 -11.81 28.25 1.61
N ALA A 585 -12.78 29.02 2.11
CA ALA A 585 -12.67 29.69 3.41
C ALA A 585 -12.54 28.69 4.58
N ASP A 586 -13.30 27.61 4.55
CA ASP A 586 -13.24 26.55 5.58
C ASP A 586 -11.94 25.73 5.50
N MET A 587 -11.44 25.48 4.30
CA MET A 587 -10.14 24.86 4.08
C MET A 587 -9.02 25.68 4.70
N LYS A 588 -8.98 27.00 4.44
CA LYS A 588 -7.91 27.90 4.91
C LYS A 588 -8.01 28.27 6.40
N ASN A 589 -9.11 27.95 7.06
CA ASN A 589 -9.28 28.27 8.47
C ASN A 589 -8.48 27.30 9.38
N GLU A 590 -7.49 27.84 10.11
CA GLU A 590 -6.63 27.08 11.02
C GLU A 590 -7.37 26.46 12.22
N GLN A 591 -8.48 27.07 12.65
CA GLN A 591 -9.36 26.53 13.68
C GLN A 591 -10.29 25.43 13.14
N LYS A 592 -10.30 25.23 11.82
CA LYS A 592 -11.02 24.15 11.13
C LYS A 592 -10.03 23.16 10.54
N LEU A 593 -9.71 23.27 9.26
CA LEU A 593 -9.00 22.24 8.48
C LEU A 593 -7.53 22.58 8.20
N TRP A 594 -7.14 23.86 8.17
CA TRP A 594 -5.80 24.25 7.76
C TRP A 594 -4.74 23.92 8.81
N THR A 595 -3.58 23.45 8.36
CA THR A 595 -2.36 23.30 9.18
C THR A 595 -1.11 23.66 8.35
N PRO A 596 0.03 23.90 9.00
CA PRO A 596 1.33 24.02 8.33
C PRO A 596 1.83 22.74 7.63
N PHE A 597 1.11 21.61 7.77
CA PHE A 597 1.56 20.29 7.31
C PHE A 597 0.59 19.65 6.29
N GLY A 598 -0.54 20.31 5.99
CA GLY A 598 -1.64 19.79 5.16
C GLY A 598 -3.03 20.02 5.78
N LEU A 599 -4.07 19.56 5.09
CA LEU A 599 -5.46 19.62 5.56
C LEU A 599 -5.77 18.49 6.55
N ARG A 600 -6.46 18.82 7.64
CA ARG A 600 -7.01 17.83 8.59
C ARG A 600 -8.11 17.00 7.95
N SER A 601 -8.18 15.72 8.31
CA SER A 601 -9.33 14.86 8.00
C SER A 601 -10.63 15.36 8.58
N LEU A 602 -10.59 15.99 9.76
CA LEU A 602 -11.75 16.51 10.45
C LEU A 602 -11.43 17.84 11.14
N SER A 603 -12.37 18.77 11.09
CA SER A 603 -12.26 20.10 11.70
C SER A 603 -11.89 20.00 13.17
N ARG A 604 -10.93 20.82 13.61
CA ARG A 604 -10.55 20.95 15.03
C ARG A 604 -11.72 21.40 15.92
N SER A 605 -12.70 22.10 15.35
CA SER A 605 -13.92 22.51 16.05
C SER A 605 -14.98 21.40 16.18
N SER A 606 -14.75 20.22 15.60
CA SER A 606 -15.66 19.08 15.67
C SER A 606 -15.71 18.50 17.09
N PRO A 607 -16.89 18.08 17.59
CA PRO A 607 -16.98 17.31 18.84
C PRO A 607 -16.29 15.94 18.76
N PHE A 608 -16.00 15.44 17.56
CA PHE A 608 -15.35 14.16 17.31
C PHE A 608 -13.83 14.29 17.06
N TYR A 609 -13.28 15.50 16.97
CA TYR A 609 -11.85 15.70 16.75
C TYR A 609 -11.01 15.02 17.85
N LEU A 610 -10.10 14.14 17.42
CA LEU A 610 -9.26 13.27 18.25
C LEU A 610 -10.02 12.42 19.28
N LYS A 611 -11.32 12.16 19.08
CA LYS A 611 -12.08 11.25 19.94
C LYS A 611 -11.88 9.81 19.51
N HIS A 612 -11.51 8.97 20.47
CA HIS A 612 -11.60 7.53 20.33
C HIS A 612 -13.02 7.09 19.97
N ASN A 613 -13.13 6.02 19.18
CA ASN A 613 -14.44 5.47 18.83
C ASN A 613 -14.95 4.43 19.84
N THR A 614 -14.03 3.76 20.53
CA THR A 614 -14.27 2.82 21.64
C THR A 614 -13.18 3.00 22.70
N GLU A 615 -13.08 2.13 23.71
CA GLU A 615 -11.93 2.15 24.64
C GLU A 615 -10.60 1.84 23.93
N HIS A 616 -10.63 1.08 22.83
CA HIS A 616 -9.44 0.55 22.15
C HIS A 616 -9.24 1.08 20.73
N ASP A 617 -10.24 1.75 20.15
CA ASP A 617 -10.15 2.36 18.81
C ASP A 617 -9.70 3.82 18.91
N PRO A 618 -8.41 4.15 18.70
CA PRO A 618 -7.94 5.53 18.64
C PRO A 618 -8.53 6.27 17.42
N PRO A 619 -8.51 7.62 17.44
CA PRO A 619 -8.94 8.41 16.28
C PRO A 619 -8.07 8.12 15.05
N TYR A 620 -8.72 7.96 13.89
CA TYR A 620 -8.04 7.70 12.62
C TYR A 620 -8.28 8.84 11.61
N TRP A 621 -9.47 8.92 11.03
CA TRP A 621 -9.96 9.98 10.15
C TRP A 621 -10.62 11.12 10.92
N ARG A 622 -10.12 11.41 12.14
CA ARG A 622 -10.67 12.38 13.09
C ARG A 622 -9.70 13.50 13.46
N GLY A 623 -8.86 13.92 12.52
CA GLY A 623 -7.96 15.07 12.68
C GLY A 623 -6.66 14.94 11.91
N ALA A 624 -6.09 13.74 11.82
CA ALA A 624 -4.83 13.48 11.13
C ALA A 624 -4.88 13.87 9.64
N ILE A 625 -3.71 14.10 9.06
CA ILE A 625 -3.50 14.53 7.68
C ILE A 625 -3.18 13.31 6.83
N TRP A 626 -3.84 13.20 5.68
CA TRP A 626 -3.75 12.04 4.78
C TRP A 626 -3.46 12.50 3.36
N ILE A 627 -2.45 11.89 2.73
CA ILE A 627 -1.87 12.41 1.49
C ILE A 627 -2.77 12.18 0.27
N ASN A 628 -3.53 11.09 0.21
CA ASN A 628 -4.55 10.87 -0.83
C ASN A 628 -5.57 12.01 -0.92
N MET A 629 -6.16 12.43 0.20
CA MET A 629 -7.16 13.51 0.23
C MET A 629 -6.50 14.88 -0.02
N ASN A 630 -5.30 15.09 0.51
CA ASN A 630 -4.53 16.31 0.23
C ASN A 630 -4.09 16.39 -1.25
N TYR A 631 -3.78 15.27 -1.89
CA TYR A 631 -3.52 15.20 -3.33
C TYR A 631 -4.74 15.66 -4.13
N LEU A 632 -5.92 15.13 -3.81
CA LEU A 632 -7.17 15.54 -4.47
C LEU A 632 -7.45 17.04 -4.25
N ALA A 633 -7.17 17.56 -3.05
CA ALA A 633 -7.33 18.97 -2.74
C ALA A 633 -6.36 19.85 -3.55
N VAL A 634 -5.07 19.50 -3.59
CA VAL A 634 -4.06 20.21 -4.38
C VAL A 634 -4.42 20.19 -5.88
N ARG A 635 -4.83 19.03 -6.41
CA ARG A 635 -5.34 18.90 -7.78
C ARG A 635 -6.55 19.80 -8.04
N ALA A 636 -7.52 19.81 -7.14
CA ALA A 636 -8.72 20.62 -7.29
C ALA A 636 -8.40 22.13 -7.25
N LEU A 637 -7.58 22.56 -6.29
CA LEU A 637 -7.12 23.95 -6.19
C LEU A 637 -6.35 24.38 -7.45
N HIS A 638 -5.49 23.51 -8.00
CA HIS A 638 -4.83 23.76 -9.28
C HIS A 638 -5.85 23.94 -10.40
N HIS A 639 -6.85 23.07 -10.52
CA HIS A 639 -7.92 23.20 -11.52
C HIS A 639 -8.66 24.54 -11.39
N TYR A 640 -9.14 24.88 -10.19
CA TYR A 640 -9.88 26.14 -9.97
C TYR A 640 -9.00 27.39 -10.09
N SER A 641 -7.68 27.28 -9.94
CA SER A 641 -6.74 28.39 -10.23
C SER A 641 -6.61 28.73 -11.72
N GLN A 642 -6.96 27.77 -12.58
CA GLN A 642 -6.92 27.93 -14.04
C GLN A 642 -8.30 28.21 -14.65
N ALA A 643 -9.38 27.85 -13.94
CA ALA A 643 -10.74 28.13 -14.38
C ALA A 643 -11.09 29.61 -14.23
N GLU A 644 -11.88 30.15 -15.17
CA GLU A 644 -12.46 31.49 -15.03
C GLU A 644 -13.54 31.48 -13.95
N GLY A 645 -13.44 32.39 -12.98
CA GLY A 645 -14.39 32.50 -11.89
C GLY A 645 -13.90 33.45 -10.78
N PRO A 646 -14.81 33.87 -9.88
CA PRO A 646 -14.50 34.82 -8.81
C PRO A 646 -13.48 34.31 -7.78
N TYR A 647 -13.27 33.00 -7.68
CA TYR A 647 -12.38 32.38 -6.68
C TYR A 647 -11.02 31.95 -7.24
N ARG A 648 -10.72 32.29 -8.50
CA ARG A 648 -9.50 31.86 -9.20
C ARG A 648 -8.22 32.22 -8.43
N GLU A 649 -8.09 33.47 -8.01
CA GLU A 649 -6.90 33.97 -7.30
C GLU A 649 -6.75 33.32 -5.92
N GLU A 650 -7.87 33.13 -5.20
CA GLU A 650 -7.88 32.45 -3.91
C GLU A 650 -7.46 30.98 -4.05
N ALA A 651 -8.00 30.28 -5.05
CA ALA A 651 -7.61 28.91 -5.35
C ALA A 651 -6.12 28.79 -5.70
N ALA A 652 -5.58 29.74 -6.48
CA ALA A 652 -4.15 29.80 -6.81
C ALA A 652 -3.28 29.97 -5.56
N ARG A 653 -3.66 30.88 -4.65
CA ARG A 653 -2.94 31.08 -3.39
C ARG A 653 -2.94 29.82 -2.53
N LEU A 654 -4.12 29.24 -2.31
CA LEU A 654 -4.27 28.04 -1.49
C LEU A 654 -3.56 26.83 -2.11
N TYR A 655 -3.56 26.71 -3.44
CA TYR A 655 -2.81 25.70 -4.16
C TYR A 655 -1.32 25.75 -3.80
N HIS A 656 -0.68 26.91 -3.97
CA HIS A 656 0.75 27.07 -3.70
C HIS A 656 1.09 26.81 -2.24
N GLU A 657 0.31 27.34 -1.31
CA GLU A 657 0.56 27.15 0.12
C GLU A 657 0.35 25.68 0.55
N LEU A 658 -0.76 25.05 0.17
CA LEU A 658 -1.06 23.68 0.57
C LEU A 658 -0.05 22.70 -0.01
N ARG A 659 0.28 22.85 -1.30
CA ARG A 659 1.31 22.05 -1.98
C ARG A 659 2.65 22.14 -1.25
N THR A 660 3.08 23.35 -0.91
CA THR A 660 4.34 23.60 -0.20
C THR A 660 4.35 22.94 1.18
N ASN A 661 3.27 23.10 1.95
CA ASN A 661 3.14 22.52 3.29
C ASN A 661 3.20 20.99 3.28
N VAL A 662 2.48 20.36 2.34
CA VAL A 662 2.44 18.90 2.23
C VAL A 662 3.80 18.34 1.79
N ILE A 663 4.40 18.89 0.73
CA ILE A 663 5.71 18.45 0.23
C ILE A 663 6.77 18.62 1.32
N GLY A 664 6.83 19.81 1.94
CA GLY A 664 7.80 20.12 2.98
C GLY A 664 7.70 19.19 4.18
N ASN A 665 6.48 18.92 4.67
CA ASN A 665 6.31 18.04 5.82
C ASN A 665 6.69 16.58 5.53
N VAL A 666 6.22 16.02 4.41
CA VAL A 666 6.53 14.62 4.05
C VAL A 666 8.04 14.44 3.83
N LEU A 667 8.70 15.39 3.16
CA LEU A 667 10.14 15.39 2.98
C LEU A 667 10.87 15.46 4.33
N GLN A 668 10.48 16.38 5.21
CA GLN A 668 11.12 16.52 6.52
C GLN A 668 10.99 15.23 7.33
N GLN A 669 9.82 14.60 7.35
CA GLN A 669 9.63 13.32 8.04
C GLN A 669 10.47 12.20 7.42
N TYR A 670 10.61 12.16 6.09
CA TYR A 670 11.49 11.22 5.41
C TYR A 670 12.96 11.43 5.79
N LEU A 671 13.42 12.68 5.88
CA LEU A 671 14.78 13.01 6.27
C LEU A 671 15.07 12.67 7.74
N ASP A 672 14.09 12.91 8.62
CA ASP A 672 14.23 12.69 10.06
C ASP A 672 14.14 11.20 10.43
N SER A 673 13.21 10.47 9.81
CA SER A 673 12.90 9.09 10.20
C SER A 673 13.35 8.04 9.19
N GLY A 674 13.78 8.42 7.99
CA GLY A 674 14.10 7.50 6.89
C GLY A 674 12.89 6.87 6.19
N TYR A 675 11.65 7.26 6.55
CA TYR A 675 10.41 6.63 6.07
C TYR A 675 9.35 7.67 5.71
N VAL A 676 8.44 7.25 4.82
CA VAL A 676 7.15 7.91 4.59
C VAL A 676 6.07 7.15 5.35
N TRP A 677 5.08 7.89 5.85
CA TRP A 677 4.06 7.40 6.77
C TRP A 677 2.67 7.44 6.14
N GLU A 678 1.77 6.63 6.69
CA GLU A 678 0.37 6.51 6.29
C GLU A 678 -0.39 7.82 6.46
N GLN A 679 -0.19 8.46 7.63
CA GLN A 679 -0.81 9.73 8.01
C GLN A 679 0.16 10.58 8.83
N TYR A 680 -0.17 11.87 8.99
CA TYR A 680 0.66 12.85 9.70
C TYR A 680 -0.13 13.58 10.77
N ASN A 681 0.53 13.86 11.89
CA ASN A 681 -0.07 14.56 13.00
C ASN A 681 -0.39 16.01 12.65
N ASP A 682 -1.62 16.45 12.89
CA ASP A 682 -2.10 17.78 12.49
C ASP A 682 -1.51 18.95 13.29
N ARG A 683 -0.83 18.66 14.41
CA ARG A 683 -0.22 19.67 15.29
C ARG A 683 1.29 19.75 15.16
N THR A 684 1.93 18.63 14.85
CA THR A 684 3.39 18.51 14.89
C THR A 684 4.00 18.12 13.54
N GLY A 685 3.18 17.71 12.57
CA GLY A 685 3.66 17.20 11.28
C GLY A 685 4.27 15.80 11.37
N ARG A 686 4.47 15.25 12.58
CA ARG A 686 5.11 13.95 12.81
C ARG A 686 4.35 12.82 12.08
N GLY A 687 5.08 11.95 11.40
CA GLY A 687 4.53 10.73 10.80
C GLY A 687 3.90 9.79 11.85
N GLN A 688 2.75 9.20 11.52
CA GLN A 688 1.97 8.30 12.38
C GLN A 688 1.40 7.13 11.57
N GLY A 689 1.04 6.05 12.27
CA GLY A 689 0.45 4.86 11.65
C GLY A 689 1.51 3.96 11.01
N CYS A 690 1.13 3.31 9.91
CA CYS A 690 1.97 2.38 9.19
C CYS A 690 3.16 3.07 8.47
N TYR A 691 4.30 2.37 8.43
CA TYR A 691 5.50 2.73 7.68
C TYR A 691 6.32 1.49 7.30
N PRO A 692 7.09 1.50 6.20
CA PRO A 692 7.04 2.49 5.11
C PRO A 692 5.70 2.44 4.38
N PHE A 693 5.04 3.59 4.26
CA PHE A 693 3.79 3.72 3.52
C PHE A 693 4.05 4.48 2.21
N THR A 694 4.57 3.75 1.23
CA THR A 694 4.76 4.25 -0.14
C THR A 694 3.58 3.84 -1.04
N GLY A 695 2.39 3.69 -0.45
CA GLY A 695 1.12 3.74 -1.13
C GLY A 695 0.77 5.17 -1.52
N TRP A 696 -0.43 5.66 -1.19
CA TRP A 696 -0.84 7.02 -1.60
C TRP A 696 0.08 8.15 -1.12
N SER A 697 0.91 7.95 -0.09
CA SER A 697 1.81 9.02 0.38
C SER A 697 2.92 9.33 -0.63
N ALA A 698 3.17 8.42 -1.59
CA ALA A 698 4.05 8.69 -2.72
C ALA A 698 3.45 9.69 -3.73
N LEU A 699 2.16 10.02 -3.67
CA LEU A 699 1.54 11.04 -4.53
C LEU A 699 2.15 12.43 -4.36
N VAL A 700 2.93 12.66 -3.30
CA VAL A 700 3.76 13.86 -3.18
C VAL A 700 4.70 14.04 -4.39
N VAL A 701 5.12 12.95 -5.06
CA VAL A 701 5.89 13.02 -6.31
C VAL A 701 5.10 13.71 -7.42
N LEU A 702 3.82 13.39 -7.58
CA LEU A 702 2.94 14.08 -8.53
C LEU A 702 2.69 15.54 -8.13
N MET A 703 2.59 15.82 -6.83
CA MET A 703 2.51 17.22 -6.37
C MET A 703 3.79 17.99 -6.70
N MET A 704 4.97 17.41 -6.47
CA MET A 704 6.26 18.01 -6.86
C MET A 704 6.31 18.24 -8.37
N ALA A 705 5.84 17.28 -9.16
CA ALA A 705 5.77 17.41 -10.62
C ALA A 705 4.62 18.32 -11.11
N GLU A 706 3.68 18.73 -10.28
CA GLU A 706 2.48 19.49 -10.69
C GLU A 706 1.66 18.78 -11.79
N GLU A 707 1.54 17.45 -11.66
CA GLU A 707 0.82 16.59 -12.60
C GLU A 707 -0.43 16.02 -11.92
N TYR A 708 -1.62 16.35 -12.45
CA TYR A 708 -2.88 16.13 -11.75
C TYR A 708 -4.01 15.50 -12.58
#